data_AF-A0A3B8IDV3-F1
#
_entry.id   AF-A0A3B8IDV3-F1
#
_cell.length_a   1.000
_cell.length_b   1.000
_cell.length_c   1.000
_cell.angle_alpha   90.00
_cell.angle_beta   90.00
_cell.angle_gamma   90.00
#
_symmetry.space_group_name_H-M   'P 1'
#
loop_
_entity.id
_entity.type
_entity.pdbx_description
1 polymer ?
#
loop_
_entity_poly.entity_id
_entity_poly.type
_entity_poly.pdbx_seq_one_letter_code
_entity_poly.pdbx_strand_id
1 'polypeptide(L)'
;MKNKTIYRLVLGLLCLLFLKVGMIQAQSLPSQFDGVDDVIYLGDSAAIISTFDTNLRQVRSTNGTSNGTDIYLGDLLDGSHEQRTFGDVYLFGDQFRIAGSYPKSASVDLHTGNYNTTKAVTGFTSTRNAYLSQIALTWNAVPGADGYFLFRKDQNTAQPYRVLLGTSRTMYTDIGLTVDTEYEYYICAYNLGEQNTYLGPLANHKGKTKPFTFTATPTSEVTVDFSFQFDNHLLVGLQQQAAYVEIVDQTGGSNQVVYEDELTLQDVAVDALLFDKAVSFTGNDTMGGYADPNLTAGLPTWSVEMWVNLDQGNSNLPYLYDDGTTRMLVDGLGRLVVFFGGVESGHTGLWSPNNVMPRGVWKHVAATYDGANFRVYVDGEPVVMGDFHGNNQKVANVRNGADLKQTLQIGHPTKKWAATHVNMNGALGLLRIWNKTRTANQIKEDYKDVFSMTASGLVGQWTFENETVNLPDNIGGGRVLNLRSNNNQHPIRWNPSYAFFNGLVNIRKWTWLNQPQASGTTRTFRINMYEVGTGKLISTNTNTTGAFTHPGAPSFSATPQSGPPYRVDLSLTPTSTRADAYLIIRTAGNQEKLITTLKPDEVPPAQPGDPRTYRFQTTPLTFTDTYAYGDTTTLQGGVNYSYRAIPVYNFLPSEYVDATAARSDAASTLDMMTSVTPQADRVLVDWDETALAGAQYDSVRVERNGQMLAILPSAVGSYQDSLMLYGLPYTYR
;
A
#
# COMPACT_ATOMS: atom_id res chain seq x y z
N MET A 1 17.86 -45.01 -7.12
CA MET A 1 18.94 -44.10 -7.58
C MET A 1 18.66 -43.51 -8.97
N LYS A 2 17.41 -43.13 -9.30
CA LYS A 2 16.96 -42.76 -10.66
C LYS A 2 16.54 -41.29 -10.86
N ASN A 3 16.90 -40.38 -9.95
CA ASN A 3 16.47 -38.97 -9.97
C ASN A 3 17.64 -37.96 -10.09
N LYS A 4 18.87 -38.42 -10.36
CA LYS A 4 20.07 -37.56 -10.31
C LYS A 4 20.28 -36.69 -11.55
N THR A 5 19.69 -37.05 -12.70
CA THR A 5 19.90 -36.31 -13.97
C THR A 5 19.00 -35.06 -14.03
N ILE A 6 17.71 -35.19 -13.70
CA ILE A 6 16.75 -34.07 -13.64
C ILE A 6 17.15 -33.03 -12.58
N TYR A 7 17.70 -33.46 -11.44
CA TYR A 7 18.16 -32.56 -10.38
C TYR A 7 19.38 -31.71 -10.78
N ARG A 8 20.24 -32.20 -11.69
CA ARG A 8 21.41 -31.44 -12.18
C ARG A 8 21.00 -30.37 -13.21
N LEU A 9 20.03 -30.70 -14.07
CA LEU A 9 19.45 -29.79 -15.05
C LEU A 9 18.73 -28.59 -14.43
N VAL A 10 18.15 -28.76 -13.24
CA VAL A 10 17.39 -27.71 -12.53
C VAL A 10 18.28 -26.87 -11.60
N LEU A 11 19.40 -27.42 -11.11
CA LEU A 11 20.32 -26.69 -10.19
C LEU A 11 21.15 -25.60 -10.92
N GLY A 12 21.40 -25.76 -12.23
CA GLY A 12 22.13 -24.78 -13.04
C GLY A 12 21.38 -23.47 -13.28
N LEU A 13 20.05 -23.47 -13.16
CA LEU A 13 19.21 -22.28 -13.41
C LEU A 13 19.20 -21.27 -12.24
N LEU A 14 19.64 -21.69 -11.04
CA LEU A 14 19.43 -20.94 -9.78
C LEU A 14 20.64 -20.11 -9.32
N CYS A 15 21.74 -20.05 -10.09
CA CYS A 15 23.02 -19.47 -9.60
C CYS A 15 23.64 -18.34 -10.42
N LEU A 16 22.96 -17.71 -11.39
CA LEU A 16 23.59 -16.65 -12.19
C LEU A 16 22.74 -15.37 -12.25
N LEU A 17 23.02 -14.44 -11.33
CA LEU A 17 22.87 -13.00 -11.57
C LEU A 17 24.18 -12.48 -12.19
N PHE A 18 24.06 -12.06 -13.46
CA PHE A 18 24.92 -11.25 -14.34
C PHE A 18 26.37 -10.91 -13.94
N LEU A 19 27.33 -11.28 -14.82
CA LEU A 19 28.25 -10.32 -15.48
C LEU A 19 29.07 -11.01 -16.60
N LYS A 20 28.52 -11.02 -17.82
CA LYS A 20 29.32 -10.95 -19.06
C LYS A 20 28.61 -10.03 -20.04
N VAL A 21 29.13 -8.81 -20.16
CA VAL A 21 28.74 -7.85 -21.19
C VAL A 21 29.32 -8.34 -22.51
N GLY A 22 28.48 -9.00 -23.29
CA GLY A 22 28.61 -9.19 -24.73
C GLY A 22 27.18 -9.28 -25.25
N MET A 23 26.82 -8.48 -26.24
CA MET A 23 25.48 -8.51 -26.83
C MET A 23 25.24 -9.88 -27.48
N ILE A 24 24.67 -10.82 -26.72
CA ILE A 24 24.07 -12.04 -27.25
C ILE A 24 22.67 -11.64 -27.72
N GLN A 25 22.41 -11.76 -29.01
CA GLN A 25 21.07 -11.57 -29.54
C GLN A 25 20.21 -12.74 -29.03
N ALA A 26 19.39 -12.51 -28.00
CA ALA A 26 18.53 -13.56 -27.46
C ALA A 26 17.48 -13.95 -28.50
N GLN A 27 17.42 -15.23 -28.87
CA GLN A 27 16.31 -15.78 -29.64
C GLN A 27 14.99 -15.46 -28.93
N SER A 28 14.03 -14.91 -29.67
CA SER A 28 12.70 -14.61 -29.16
C SER A 28 11.94 -15.91 -28.90
N LEU A 29 11.06 -15.90 -27.91
CA LEU A 29 10.15 -17.03 -27.66
C LEU A 29 9.31 -17.28 -28.93
N PRO A 30 9.38 -18.50 -29.51
CA PRO A 30 8.59 -18.82 -30.69
C PRO A 30 7.10 -18.90 -30.35
N SER A 31 6.24 -18.54 -31.31
CA SER A 31 4.79 -18.50 -31.11
C SER A 31 4.15 -19.90 -31.01
N GLN A 32 4.84 -20.89 -31.58
CA GLN A 32 4.54 -22.31 -31.51
C GLN A 32 5.87 -23.04 -31.39
N PHE A 33 5.84 -24.30 -30.98
CA PHE A 33 7.02 -25.15 -30.96
C PHE A 33 6.90 -26.08 -32.17
N ASP A 34 7.29 -25.58 -33.35
CA ASP A 34 6.94 -26.19 -34.63
C ASP A 34 8.10 -26.50 -35.56
N GLY A 35 9.30 -26.03 -35.23
CA GLY A 35 10.51 -26.33 -35.99
C GLY A 35 11.70 -26.69 -35.12
N VAL A 36 12.73 -27.24 -35.77
CA VAL A 36 14.03 -27.52 -35.15
C VAL A 36 14.81 -26.24 -34.85
N ASP A 37 14.41 -25.14 -35.46
CA ASP A 37 14.95 -23.81 -35.23
C ASP A 37 14.35 -23.16 -33.97
N ASP A 38 13.22 -23.66 -33.47
CA ASP A 38 12.61 -23.23 -32.22
C ASP A 38 13.34 -23.89 -31.05
N VAL A 39 14.34 -23.22 -30.48
CA VAL A 39 15.17 -23.76 -29.40
C VAL A 39 14.79 -23.13 -28.08
N ILE A 40 14.33 -23.92 -27.12
CA ILE A 40 14.12 -23.50 -25.72
C ILE A 40 15.37 -23.86 -24.92
N TYR A 41 15.93 -22.89 -24.19
CA TYR A 41 17.11 -23.13 -23.36
C TYR A 41 16.74 -23.27 -21.89
N LEU A 42 17.23 -24.32 -21.24
CA LEU A 42 17.19 -24.52 -19.79
C LEU A 42 18.53 -24.10 -19.18
N GLY A 43 18.81 -22.79 -19.22
CA GLY A 43 20.10 -22.23 -18.78
C GLY A 43 21.27 -22.88 -19.53
N ASP A 44 22.34 -23.19 -18.80
CA ASP A 44 23.52 -23.89 -19.34
C ASP A 44 23.38 -25.43 -19.27
N SER A 45 22.16 -25.93 -19.02
CA SER A 45 21.95 -27.37 -18.77
C SER A 45 21.44 -28.11 -19.99
N ALA A 46 20.40 -27.59 -20.66
CA ALA A 46 19.85 -28.24 -21.84
C ALA A 46 19.32 -27.28 -22.92
N ALA A 47 19.30 -27.77 -24.15
CA ALA A 47 18.50 -27.24 -25.24
C ALA A 47 17.31 -28.19 -25.53
N ILE A 48 16.12 -27.63 -25.70
CA ILE A 48 14.88 -28.34 -26.05
C ILE A 48 14.45 -27.87 -27.43
N ILE A 49 14.22 -28.81 -28.35
CA ILE A 49 13.80 -28.57 -29.73
C ILE A 49 12.65 -29.52 -30.13
N SER A 50 11.83 -29.11 -31.10
CA SER A 50 10.79 -29.96 -31.68
C SER A 50 10.93 -30.17 -33.17
N THR A 51 10.27 -31.21 -33.66
CA THR A 51 9.96 -31.42 -35.06
C THR A 51 8.55 -32.01 -35.18
N PHE A 52 7.89 -31.76 -36.31
CA PHE A 52 6.64 -32.43 -36.67
C PHE A 52 6.84 -33.57 -37.69
N ASP A 53 8.09 -33.94 -37.99
CA ASP A 53 8.38 -34.96 -38.98
C ASP A 53 8.16 -36.38 -38.43
N THR A 54 7.07 -36.99 -38.86
CA THR A 54 6.69 -38.37 -38.48
C THR A 54 7.49 -39.46 -39.21
N ASN A 55 8.32 -39.09 -40.19
CA ASN A 55 9.08 -40.02 -41.06
C ASN A 55 10.60 -39.97 -40.82
N LEU A 56 11.01 -39.54 -39.63
CA LEU A 56 12.42 -39.39 -39.28
C LEU A 56 13.18 -40.73 -39.34
N ARG A 57 14.31 -40.75 -40.05
CA ARG A 57 15.22 -41.90 -40.12
C ARG A 57 16.49 -41.68 -39.32
N GLN A 58 17.06 -40.47 -39.35
CA GLN A 58 18.35 -40.18 -38.72
C GLN A 58 18.44 -38.74 -38.19
N VAL A 59 19.21 -38.59 -37.10
CA VAL A 59 19.69 -37.30 -36.59
C VAL A 59 21.18 -37.15 -36.93
N ARG A 60 21.57 -36.00 -37.48
CA ARG A 60 22.95 -35.71 -37.93
C ARG A 60 23.57 -34.59 -37.11
N SER A 61 24.84 -34.78 -36.73
CA SER A 61 25.66 -33.78 -36.01
C SER A 61 26.37 -32.80 -36.95
N THR A 62 26.16 -32.89 -38.26
CA THR A 62 26.69 -31.94 -39.24
C THR A 62 25.69 -30.80 -39.45
N ASN A 63 26.18 -29.60 -39.79
CA ASN A 63 25.33 -28.52 -40.27
C ASN A 63 24.70 -28.89 -41.63
N GLY A 64 23.42 -28.57 -41.81
CA GLY A 64 22.66 -28.87 -43.02
C GLY A 64 21.20 -28.46 -42.88
N THR A 65 20.41 -28.63 -43.94
CA THR A 65 18.97 -28.31 -43.93
C THR A 65 18.17 -29.57 -43.64
N SER A 66 17.42 -29.53 -42.53
CA SER A 66 16.49 -30.60 -42.17
C SER A 66 15.46 -30.82 -43.29
N ASN A 67 15.31 -32.07 -43.69
CA ASN A 67 14.28 -32.54 -44.61
C ASN A 67 13.54 -33.65 -43.90
N GLY A 68 12.24 -33.85 -44.10
CA GLY A 68 11.42 -34.71 -43.21
C GLY A 68 11.79 -36.20 -43.06
N THR A 69 12.96 -36.60 -43.58
CA THR A 69 13.67 -37.86 -43.32
C THR A 69 14.90 -37.69 -42.40
N ASP A 70 15.72 -36.65 -42.58
CA ASP A 70 16.96 -36.39 -41.82
C ASP A 70 16.91 -35.01 -41.14
N ILE A 71 17.12 -34.97 -39.81
CA ILE A 71 17.29 -33.71 -39.07
C ILE A 71 18.77 -33.44 -38.83
N TYR A 72 19.18 -32.21 -39.14
CA TYR A 72 20.52 -31.71 -38.93
C TYR A 72 20.51 -30.80 -37.71
N LEU A 73 21.16 -31.23 -36.62
CA LEU A 73 21.25 -30.46 -35.38
C LEU A 73 22.59 -29.75 -35.22
N GLY A 74 23.62 -30.18 -35.96
CA GLY A 74 24.87 -29.44 -36.06
C GLY A 74 25.44 -29.05 -34.71
N ASP A 75 25.72 -27.74 -34.58
CA ASP A 75 26.30 -27.12 -33.38
C ASP A 75 25.49 -27.42 -32.09
N LEU A 76 24.17 -27.66 -32.17
CA LEU A 76 23.37 -28.09 -31.01
C LEU A 76 23.89 -29.40 -30.40
N LEU A 77 24.33 -30.36 -31.22
CA LEU A 77 24.92 -31.62 -30.76
C LEU A 77 26.40 -31.51 -30.40
N ASP A 78 27.01 -30.37 -30.68
CA ASP A 78 28.34 -29.99 -30.16
C ASP A 78 28.22 -29.30 -28.79
N GLY A 79 27.00 -29.13 -28.27
CA GLY A 79 26.73 -28.46 -27.00
C GLY A 79 26.93 -26.96 -27.07
N SER A 80 26.94 -26.38 -28.28
CA SER A 80 27.11 -24.94 -28.48
C SER A 80 26.16 -24.40 -29.53
N HIS A 81 25.25 -23.49 -29.17
CA HIS A 81 24.35 -22.87 -30.16
C HIS A 81 24.15 -21.39 -29.80
N GLU A 82 24.23 -20.51 -30.80
CA GLU A 82 24.10 -19.06 -30.61
C GLU A 82 24.99 -18.48 -29.47
N GLN A 83 26.25 -18.93 -29.40
CA GLN A 83 27.23 -18.55 -28.36
C GLN A 83 26.86 -19.00 -26.93
N ARG A 84 25.89 -19.91 -26.77
CA ARG A 84 25.55 -20.57 -25.50
C ARG A 84 26.17 -21.95 -25.46
N THR A 85 26.38 -22.47 -24.25
CA THR A 85 26.83 -23.86 -24.03
C THR A 85 25.86 -24.60 -23.13
N PHE A 86 25.62 -25.88 -23.41
CA PHE A 86 24.74 -26.74 -22.62
C PHE A 86 25.19 -28.20 -22.64
N GLY A 87 24.70 -29.00 -21.69
CA GLY A 87 25.14 -30.40 -21.50
C GLY A 87 24.27 -31.45 -22.17
N ASP A 88 22.98 -31.14 -22.39
CA ASP A 88 21.99 -32.08 -22.93
C ASP A 88 21.15 -31.45 -24.06
N VAL A 89 20.69 -32.27 -25.01
CA VAL A 89 19.72 -31.88 -26.03
C VAL A 89 18.49 -32.77 -25.92
N TYR A 90 17.31 -32.17 -25.86
CA TYR A 90 16.04 -32.88 -25.90
C TYR A 90 15.32 -32.58 -27.21
N LEU A 91 15.14 -33.61 -28.04
CA LEU A 91 14.42 -33.54 -29.30
C LEU A 91 13.04 -34.20 -29.17
N PHE A 92 11.98 -33.43 -29.42
CA PHE A 92 10.60 -33.91 -29.39
C PHE A 92 10.01 -34.03 -30.79
N GLY A 93 9.36 -35.15 -31.10
CA GLY A 93 8.69 -35.35 -32.39
C GLY A 93 7.36 -36.09 -32.31
N ASP A 94 6.52 -36.01 -33.33
CA ASP A 94 5.27 -36.78 -33.38
C ASP A 94 5.56 -38.25 -33.77
N GLN A 95 5.17 -39.19 -32.89
CA GLN A 95 5.35 -40.65 -33.05
C GLN A 95 6.75 -41.10 -33.48
N PHE A 96 7.75 -40.75 -32.67
CA PHE A 96 9.16 -40.95 -32.95
C PHE A 96 9.54 -42.43 -33.17
N ARG A 97 10.09 -42.77 -34.34
CA ARG A 97 10.75 -44.06 -34.64
C ARG A 97 12.06 -43.83 -35.38
N ILE A 98 13.15 -43.49 -34.69
CA ILE A 98 14.47 -43.44 -35.34
C ILE A 98 14.85 -44.86 -35.79
N ALA A 99 14.86 -45.08 -37.10
CA ALA A 99 15.22 -46.37 -37.72
C ALA A 99 16.74 -46.53 -37.95
N GLY A 100 17.58 -45.59 -37.50
CA GLY A 100 19.02 -45.55 -37.74
C GLY A 100 19.88 -45.10 -36.55
N SER A 101 21.20 -45.22 -36.70
CA SER A 101 22.20 -45.00 -35.65
C SER A 101 22.21 -43.56 -35.11
N TYR A 102 22.23 -43.43 -33.78
CA TYR A 102 22.54 -42.17 -33.10
C TYR A 102 23.95 -41.68 -33.48
N PRO A 103 24.16 -40.35 -33.61
CA PRO A 103 25.46 -39.81 -33.97
C PRO A 103 26.49 -40.20 -32.89
N LYS A 104 27.51 -40.98 -33.29
CA LYS A 104 28.58 -41.45 -32.40
C LYS A 104 29.56 -40.33 -31.98
N SER A 105 29.40 -39.13 -32.54
CA SER A 105 30.32 -37.99 -32.44
C SER A 105 29.74 -36.76 -31.74
N ALA A 106 28.56 -36.85 -31.11
CA ALA A 106 27.99 -35.73 -30.35
C ALA A 106 28.83 -35.46 -29.07
N SER A 107 29.00 -34.19 -28.73
CA SER A 107 29.69 -33.76 -27.51
C SER A 107 28.76 -33.67 -26.29
N VAL A 108 27.46 -33.83 -26.51
CA VAL A 108 26.38 -33.77 -25.51
C VAL A 108 25.42 -34.96 -25.64
N ASP A 109 24.69 -35.25 -24.57
CA ASP A 109 23.69 -36.33 -24.58
C ASP A 109 22.42 -35.91 -25.32
N LEU A 110 21.99 -36.72 -26.29
CA LEU A 110 20.74 -36.52 -27.03
C LEU A 110 19.63 -37.39 -26.46
N HIS A 111 18.63 -36.75 -25.88
CA HIS A 111 17.39 -37.34 -25.40
C HIS A 111 16.27 -37.14 -26.42
N THR A 112 15.41 -38.14 -26.55
CA THR A 112 14.30 -38.09 -27.50
C THR A 112 12.98 -38.34 -26.78
N GLY A 113 11.92 -37.69 -27.26
CA GLY A 113 10.59 -37.77 -26.67
C GLY A 113 9.49 -37.47 -27.67
N ASN A 114 8.24 -37.65 -27.25
CA ASN A 114 7.09 -37.36 -28.09
C ASN A 114 6.63 -35.91 -27.92
N TYR A 115 6.47 -35.18 -29.02
CA TYR A 115 5.64 -33.98 -29.00
C TYR A 115 4.17 -34.42 -28.96
N ASN A 116 3.51 -34.22 -27.82
CA ASN A 116 2.22 -34.86 -27.55
C ASN A 116 1.09 -33.82 -27.45
N THR A 117 0.33 -33.69 -28.52
CA THR A 117 -0.82 -32.76 -28.62
C THR A 117 -1.91 -33.06 -27.59
N THR A 118 -2.06 -34.31 -27.13
CA THR A 118 -3.01 -34.68 -26.07
C THR A 118 -2.60 -34.20 -24.67
N LYS A 119 -1.37 -33.72 -24.52
CA LYS A 119 -0.82 -33.17 -23.27
C LYS A 119 -0.86 -31.63 -23.24
N ALA A 120 -1.73 -31.02 -24.05
CA ALA A 120 -1.98 -29.59 -24.00
C ALA A 120 -2.45 -29.14 -22.62
N VAL A 121 -1.94 -28.00 -22.15
CA VAL A 121 -2.43 -27.36 -20.94
C VAL A 121 -3.82 -26.81 -21.22
N THR A 122 -4.83 -27.27 -20.47
CA THR A 122 -6.22 -26.80 -20.62
C THR A 122 -6.62 -25.90 -19.45
N GLY A 123 -7.64 -25.07 -19.65
CA GLY A 123 -8.11 -24.16 -18.60
C GLY A 123 -7.08 -23.11 -18.20
N PHE A 124 -6.08 -22.83 -19.05
CA PHE A 124 -5.07 -21.82 -18.75
C PHE A 124 -5.72 -20.42 -18.79
N THR A 125 -5.79 -19.79 -17.63
CA THR A 125 -6.39 -18.47 -17.44
C THR A 125 -5.48 -17.60 -16.59
N SER A 126 -5.73 -16.30 -16.66
CA SER A 126 -5.02 -15.32 -15.86
C SER A 126 -5.97 -14.24 -15.36
N THR A 127 -5.66 -13.64 -14.22
CA THR A 127 -6.44 -12.52 -13.70
C THR A 127 -6.27 -11.27 -14.56
N ARG A 128 -7.35 -10.49 -14.68
CA ARG A 128 -7.37 -9.20 -15.38
C ARG A 128 -7.97 -8.13 -14.47
N ASN A 129 -7.25 -7.04 -14.28
CA ASN A 129 -7.60 -5.91 -13.41
C ASN A 129 -7.92 -6.29 -11.95
N ALA A 130 -7.39 -7.42 -11.47
CA ALA A 130 -7.63 -7.89 -10.11
C ALA A 130 -6.67 -7.25 -9.09
N TYR A 131 -5.41 -7.06 -9.47
CA TYR A 131 -4.33 -6.62 -8.57
C TYR A 131 -3.43 -5.58 -9.23
N LEU A 132 -2.80 -4.70 -8.45
CA LEU A 132 -2.04 -3.57 -9.00
C LEU A 132 -0.72 -3.99 -9.66
N SER A 133 -0.01 -4.96 -9.11
CA SER A 133 1.32 -5.37 -9.60
C SER A 133 1.51 -6.89 -9.73
N GLN A 134 0.41 -7.63 -9.80
CA GLN A 134 0.47 -9.09 -9.96
C GLN A 134 -0.59 -9.65 -10.91
N ILE A 135 -0.27 -10.79 -11.48
CA ILE A 135 -1.17 -11.61 -12.29
C ILE A 135 -1.12 -13.04 -11.76
N ALA A 136 -2.27 -13.52 -11.26
CA ALA A 136 -2.43 -14.92 -10.91
C ALA A 136 -2.78 -15.73 -12.16
N LEU A 137 -2.06 -16.83 -12.37
CA LEU A 137 -2.20 -17.78 -13.46
C LEU A 137 -2.72 -19.10 -12.91
N THR A 138 -3.68 -19.72 -13.58
CA THR A 138 -4.24 -21.03 -13.22
C THR A 138 -4.45 -21.91 -14.43
N TRP A 139 -4.31 -23.22 -14.27
CA TRP A 139 -4.55 -24.21 -15.34
C TRP A 139 -4.96 -25.57 -14.76
N ASN A 140 -5.43 -26.48 -15.62
CA ASN A 140 -5.74 -27.85 -15.22
C ASN A 140 -4.47 -28.72 -15.16
N ALA A 141 -4.40 -29.63 -14.19
CA ALA A 141 -3.30 -30.59 -14.09
C ALA A 141 -3.21 -31.47 -15.36
N VAL A 142 -1.99 -31.69 -15.87
CA VAL A 142 -1.73 -32.53 -17.05
C VAL A 142 -1.17 -33.87 -16.57
N PRO A 143 -1.93 -34.98 -16.66
CA PRO A 143 -1.50 -36.25 -16.09
C PRO A 143 -0.17 -36.74 -16.67
N GLY A 144 0.77 -37.10 -15.79
CA GLY A 144 2.10 -37.59 -16.15
C GLY A 144 3.15 -36.50 -16.40
N ALA A 145 2.84 -35.23 -16.18
CA ALA A 145 3.82 -34.15 -16.33
C ALA A 145 4.80 -34.12 -15.15
N ASP A 146 6.09 -33.96 -15.44
CA ASP A 146 7.09 -33.65 -14.41
C ASP A 146 6.96 -32.20 -13.93
N GLY A 147 6.40 -31.34 -14.78
CA GLY A 147 6.20 -29.93 -14.49
C GLY A 147 5.71 -29.15 -15.71
N TYR A 148 5.86 -27.84 -15.64
CA TYR A 148 5.45 -26.89 -16.66
C TYR A 148 6.57 -25.87 -16.93
N PHE A 149 6.78 -25.53 -18.20
CA PHE A 149 7.57 -24.35 -18.57
C PHE A 149 6.62 -23.18 -18.72
N LEU A 150 6.86 -22.11 -17.97
CA LEU A 150 6.12 -20.86 -18.03
C LEU A 150 7.00 -19.79 -18.67
N PHE A 151 6.46 -19.07 -19.64
CA PHE A 151 7.12 -17.98 -20.35
C PHE A 151 6.30 -16.69 -20.23
N ARG A 152 6.99 -15.55 -20.32
CA ARG A 152 6.37 -14.21 -20.33
C ARG A 152 6.89 -13.44 -21.55
N LYS A 153 5.97 -12.96 -22.39
CA LYS A 153 6.30 -12.46 -23.74
C LYS A 153 7.23 -11.25 -23.75
N ASP A 154 7.08 -10.36 -22.77
CA ASP A 154 7.85 -9.12 -22.62
C ASP A 154 9.36 -9.36 -22.36
N GLN A 155 9.71 -10.52 -21.79
CA GLN A 155 11.11 -10.91 -21.61
C GLN A 155 11.80 -11.18 -22.95
N ASN A 156 11.01 -11.59 -23.96
CA ASN A 156 11.46 -11.87 -25.33
C ASN A 156 12.69 -12.79 -25.39
N THR A 157 12.75 -13.81 -24.52
CA THR A 157 13.81 -14.82 -24.51
C THR A 157 13.23 -16.22 -24.71
N ALA A 158 13.99 -17.10 -25.34
CA ALA A 158 13.67 -18.52 -25.43
C ALA A 158 13.96 -19.33 -24.16
N GLN A 159 14.32 -18.67 -23.04
CA GLN A 159 14.40 -19.29 -21.73
C GLN A 159 13.03 -19.24 -21.03
N PRO A 160 12.59 -20.31 -20.36
CA PRO A 160 11.41 -20.24 -19.50
C PRO A 160 11.57 -19.14 -18.47
N TYR A 161 10.57 -18.27 -18.36
CA TYR A 161 10.46 -17.33 -17.26
C TYR A 161 10.51 -18.07 -15.93
N ARG A 162 9.83 -19.22 -15.84
CA ARG A 162 9.91 -20.14 -14.70
C ARG A 162 9.81 -21.59 -15.16
N VAL A 163 10.52 -22.46 -14.44
CA VAL A 163 10.35 -23.92 -14.51
C VAL A 163 9.57 -24.37 -13.28
N LEU A 164 8.34 -24.82 -13.48
CA LEU A 164 7.38 -25.13 -12.43
C LEU A 164 7.35 -26.65 -12.20
N LEU A 165 7.94 -27.12 -11.11
CA LEU A 165 8.02 -28.55 -10.82
C LEU A 165 6.72 -29.12 -10.25
N GLY A 166 6.39 -30.35 -10.66
CA GLY A 166 5.32 -31.19 -10.12
C GLY A 166 3.99 -31.09 -10.87
N THR A 167 3.37 -32.25 -11.14
CA THR A 167 2.06 -32.36 -11.82
C THR A 167 0.92 -31.65 -11.09
N SER A 168 1.00 -31.54 -9.76
CA SER A 168 0.00 -30.88 -8.92
C SER A 168 0.15 -29.35 -8.86
N ARG A 169 1.17 -28.80 -9.53
CA ARG A 169 1.36 -27.34 -9.65
C ARG A 169 0.48 -26.81 -10.77
N THR A 170 -0.69 -26.32 -10.39
CA THR A 170 -1.75 -25.84 -11.29
C THR A 170 -2.00 -24.33 -11.20
N MET A 171 -1.11 -23.62 -10.51
CA MET A 171 -1.18 -22.18 -10.33
C MET A 171 0.21 -21.57 -10.16
N TYR A 172 0.34 -20.32 -10.58
CA TYR A 172 1.52 -19.48 -10.37
C TYR A 172 1.08 -18.03 -10.29
N THR A 173 1.65 -17.25 -9.36
CA THR A 173 1.41 -15.81 -9.28
C THR A 173 2.64 -15.09 -9.75
N ASP A 174 2.51 -14.33 -10.83
CA ASP A 174 3.55 -13.43 -11.29
C ASP A 174 3.42 -12.07 -10.59
N ILE A 175 4.51 -11.61 -9.98
CA ILE A 175 4.56 -10.45 -9.08
C ILE A 175 5.61 -9.44 -9.58
N GLY A 176 5.59 -8.23 -9.02
CA GLY A 176 6.54 -7.17 -9.41
C GLY A 176 6.30 -6.65 -10.84
N LEU A 177 5.05 -6.77 -11.30
CA LEU A 177 4.63 -6.30 -12.62
C LEU A 177 4.35 -4.81 -12.62
N THR A 178 4.58 -4.18 -13.77
CA THR A 178 4.21 -2.79 -14.00
C THR A 178 2.68 -2.64 -13.88
N VAL A 179 2.24 -1.59 -13.20
CA VAL A 179 0.83 -1.27 -13.01
C VAL A 179 0.16 -0.91 -14.35
N ASP A 180 -1.14 -1.18 -14.48
CA ASP A 180 -1.95 -0.94 -15.70
C ASP A 180 -1.38 -1.55 -17.01
N THR A 181 -0.59 -2.61 -16.91
CA THR A 181 0.12 -3.19 -18.05
C THR A 181 -0.43 -4.56 -18.41
N GLU A 182 -0.61 -4.81 -19.71
CA GLU A 182 -1.00 -6.12 -20.24
C GLU A 182 0.24 -7.00 -20.44
N TYR A 183 0.17 -8.23 -19.95
CA TYR A 183 1.21 -9.25 -20.10
C TYR A 183 0.62 -10.47 -20.79
N GLU A 184 1.44 -11.11 -21.62
CA GLU A 184 1.08 -12.35 -22.29
C GLU A 184 1.98 -13.49 -21.81
N TYR A 185 1.35 -14.57 -21.38
CA TYR A 185 2.02 -15.74 -20.83
C TYR A 185 1.81 -16.93 -21.75
N TYR A 186 2.83 -17.78 -21.84
CA TYR A 186 2.77 -19.06 -22.52
C TYR A 186 3.14 -20.17 -21.54
N ILE A 187 2.46 -21.30 -21.61
CA ILE A 187 2.71 -22.46 -20.75
C ILE A 187 2.64 -23.76 -21.55
N CYS A 188 3.58 -24.67 -21.31
CA CYS A 188 3.48 -26.05 -21.78
C CYS A 188 3.85 -27.03 -20.67
N ALA A 189 3.26 -28.23 -20.72
CA ALA A 189 3.60 -29.33 -19.83
C ALA A 189 4.78 -30.12 -20.40
N TYR A 190 5.66 -30.61 -19.53
CA TYR A 190 6.80 -31.44 -19.95
C TYR A 190 6.92 -32.70 -19.09
N ASN A 191 7.53 -33.74 -19.66
CA ASN A 191 8.09 -34.89 -18.97
C ASN A 191 9.46 -35.19 -19.58
N LEU A 192 10.53 -35.11 -18.77
CA LEU A 192 11.92 -35.35 -19.21
C LEU A 192 12.47 -36.67 -18.65
N GLY A 193 11.62 -37.52 -18.06
CA GLY A 193 12.00 -38.80 -17.49
C GLY A 193 12.28 -39.88 -18.56
N GLU A 194 13.06 -40.91 -18.19
CA GLU A 194 13.46 -42.00 -19.11
C GLU A 194 12.29 -42.84 -19.65
N GLN A 195 11.10 -42.79 -19.03
CA GLN A 195 9.91 -43.53 -19.47
C GLN A 195 8.80 -42.55 -19.84
N ASN A 196 8.43 -42.51 -21.13
CA ASN A 196 7.40 -41.64 -21.71
C ASN A 196 7.76 -40.14 -21.71
N THR A 197 9.00 -39.78 -22.07
CA THR A 197 9.43 -38.40 -22.34
C THR A 197 8.47 -37.71 -23.30
N TYR A 198 7.97 -36.53 -22.94
CA TYR A 198 7.11 -35.75 -23.83
C TYR A 198 7.20 -34.25 -23.59
N LEU A 199 6.77 -33.49 -24.60
CA LEU A 199 6.49 -32.06 -24.50
C LEU A 199 5.09 -31.80 -25.05
N GLY A 200 4.28 -31.06 -24.31
CA GLY A 200 2.96 -30.61 -24.75
C GLY A 200 3.01 -29.32 -25.57
N PRO A 201 1.96 -29.00 -26.34
CA PRO A 201 1.86 -27.74 -27.05
C PRO A 201 1.73 -26.54 -26.11
N LEU A 202 2.17 -25.36 -26.58
CA LEU A 202 2.02 -24.10 -25.87
C LEU A 202 0.54 -23.70 -25.81
N ALA A 203 0.05 -23.40 -24.61
CA ALA A 203 -1.15 -22.63 -24.37
C ALA A 203 -0.75 -21.19 -24.02
N ASN A 204 -1.54 -20.20 -24.41
CA ASN A 204 -1.30 -18.80 -24.07
C ASN A 204 -2.54 -18.13 -23.46
N HIS A 205 -2.30 -17.09 -22.67
CA HIS A 205 -3.35 -16.22 -22.15
C HIS A 205 -2.77 -14.85 -21.81
N LYS A 206 -3.60 -13.81 -21.95
CA LYS A 206 -3.27 -12.43 -21.58
C LYS A 206 -3.86 -12.03 -20.24
N GLY A 207 -3.00 -11.63 -19.31
CA GLY A 207 -3.39 -11.01 -18.05
C GLY A 207 -3.16 -9.50 -18.11
N LYS A 208 -3.85 -8.75 -17.25
CA LYS A 208 -3.60 -7.31 -17.11
C LYS A 208 -3.58 -6.93 -15.64
N THR A 209 -2.57 -6.17 -15.23
CA THR A 209 -2.56 -5.55 -13.91
C THR A 209 -3.62 -4.44 -13.86
N LYS A 210 -4.16 -4.21 -12.66
CA LYS A 210 -5.17 -3.21 -12.37
C LYS A 210 -4.56 -1.80 -12.50
N PRO A 211 -5.29 -0.81 -13.03
CA PRO A 211 -4.84 0.57 -12.98
C PRO A 211 -4.82 1.10 -11.55
N PHE A 212 -3.86 1.99 -11.30
CA PHE A 212 -3.79 2.77 -10.09
C PHE A 212 -5.07 3.61 -9.94
N THR A 213 -5.69 3.64 -8.76
CA THR A 213 -6.81 4.55 -8.51
C THR A 213 -6.32 5.74 -7.71
N PHE A 214 -6.57 6.95 -8.22
CA PHE A 214 -6.25 8.20 -7.56
C PHE A 214 -7.44 9.14 -7.69
N THR A 215 -7.90 9.65 -6.55
CA THR A 215 -8.98 10.64 -6.50
C THR A 215 -8.52 11.83 -5.68
N ALA A 216 -8.70 13.02 -6.23
CA ALA A 216 -8.57 14.28 -5.53
C ALA A 216 -9.97 14.89 -5.40
N THR A 217 -10.43 15.08 -4.17
CA THR A 217 -11.77 15.59 -3.87
C THR A 217 -11.65 16.89 -3.08
N PRO A 218 -12.19 18.01 -3.58
CA PRO A 218 -12.19 19.25 -2.82
C PRO A 218 -13.14 19.07 -1.63
N THR A 219 -12.65 19.38 -0.43
CA THR A 219 -13.44 19.28 0.81
C THR A 219 -13.84 20.63 1.36
N SER A 220 -13.19 21.71 0.91
CA SER A 220 -13.54 23.10 1.15
C SER A 220 -12.96 23.99 0.04
N GLU A 221 -13.08 25.30 0.16
CA GLU A 221 -12.41 26.28 -0.70
C GLU A 221 -10.87 26.24 -0.63
N VAL A 222 -10.28 25.66 0.42
CA VAL A 222 -8.83 25.64 0.66
C VAL A 222 -8.25 24.25 0.88
N THR A 223 -9.06 23.19 0.91
CA THR A 223 -8.59 21.82 1.21
C THR A 223 -8.97 20.81 0.14
N VAL A 224 -8.07 19.85 -0.07
CA VAL A 224 -8.27 18.72 -0.98
C VAL A 224 -7.91 17.42 -0.26
N ASP A 225 -8.81 16.45 -0.34
CA ASP A 225 -8.58 15.07 0.10
C ASP A 225 -8.10 14.23 -1.08
N PHE A 226 -6.99 13.53 -0.87
CA PHE A 226 -6.42 12.55 -1.75
C PHE A 226 -6.72 11.14 -1.24
N SER A 227 -7.18 10.27 -2.12
CA SER A 227 -7.33 8.84 -1.84
C SER A 227 -6.69 8.04 -2.96
N PHE A 228 -5.89 7.06 -2.58
CA PHE A 228 -5.26 6.15 -3.52
C PHE A 228 -5.03 4.75 -2.95
N GLN A 229 -4.93 3.78 -3.85
CA GLN A 229 -4.69 2.38 -3.50
C GLN A 229 -3.21 2.04 -3.60
N PHE A 230 -2.67 1.39 -2.58
CA PHE A 230 -1.32 0.85 -2.59
C PHE A 230 -1.36 -0.65 -2.32
N ASP A 231 -0.68 -1.42 -3.15
CA ASP A 231 -0.57 -2.86 -2.98
C ASP A 231 0.83 -3.18 -2.46
N ASN A 232 0.94 -3.82 -1.30
CA ASN A 232 2.21 -4.16 -0.67
C ASN A 232 3.10 -5.03 -1.58
N HIS A 233 2.52 -5.76 -2.53
CA HIS A 233 3.25 -6.52 -3.55
C HIS A 233 4.11 -5.61 -4.45
N LEU A 234 3.84 -4.30 -4.54
CA LEU A 234 4.69 -3.34 -5.27
C LEU A 234 6.07 -3.16 -4.64
N LEU A 235 6.20 -3.42 -3.33
CA LEU A 235 7.47 -3.24 -2.62
C LEU A 235 8.46 -4.38 -2.90
N VAL A 236 8.00 -5.43 -3.56
CA VAL A 236 8.74 -6.69 -3.70
C VAL A 236 9.73 -6.59 -4.85
N GLY A 237 10.98 -6.87 -4.55
CA GLY A 237 12.07 -6.76 -5.52
C GLY A 237 12.50 -5.33 -5.82
N LEU A 238 11.94 -4.33 -5.12
CA LEU A 238 12.52 -2.99 -5.08
C LEU A 238 13.80 -3.03 -4.24
N GLN A 239 14.82 -2.26 -4.63
CA GLN A 239 16.12 -2.29 -3.95
C GLN A 239 16.07 -2.05 -2.43
N GLN A 240 15.09 -1.27 -1.95
CA GLN A 240 14.91 -0.94 -0.53
C GLN A 240 13.54 -1.36 0.00
N GLN A 241 12.74 -2.07 -0.80
CA GLN A 241 11.37 -2.46 -0.44
C GLN A 241 10.50 -1.29 0.04
N ALA A 242 10.76 -0.12 -0.52
CA ALA A 242 10.06 1.12 -0.22
C ALA A 242 9.71 1.84 -1.52
N ALA A 243 8.62 2.59 -1.50
CA ALA A 243 8.17 3.41 -2.62
C ALA A 243 8.01 4.87 -2.17
N TYR A 244 8.65 5.80 -2.87
CA TYR A 244 8.46 7.23 -2.66
C TYR A 244 7.21 7.69 -3.43
N VAL A 245 6.30 8.36 -2.74
CA VAL A 245 5.05 8.87 -3.31
C VAL A 245 5.08 10.38 -3.25
N GLU A 246 4.81 11.03 -4.37
CA GLU A 246 4.59 12.47 -4.43
C GLU A 246 3.25 12.77 -5.11
N ILE A 247 2.58 13.82 -4.66
CA ILE A 247 1.41 14.39 -5.32
C ILE A 247 1.75 15.83 -5.71
N VAL A 248 1.51 16.13 -6.97
CA VAL A 248 1.87 17.40 -7.60
C VAL A 248 0.62 18.10 -8.12
N ASP A 249 0.46 19.38 -7.79
CA ASP A 249 -0.55 20.24 -8.43
C ASP A 249 -0.07 20.64 -9.82
N GLN A 250 -0.82 20.21 -10.84
CA GLN A 250 -0.58 20.47 -12.25
C GLN A 250 -1.48 21.56 -12.85
N THR A 251 -2.27 22.23 -12.02
CA THR A 251 -3.22 23.23 -12.48
C THR A 251 -2.50 24.37 -13.20
N GLY A 252 -2.97 24.70 -14.42
CA GLY A 252 -2.35 25.76 -15.23
C GLY A 252 -0.91 25.47 -15.67
N GLY A 253 -0.46 24.22 -15.63
CA GLY A 253 0.92 23.85 -15.96
C GLY A 253 1.91 24.02 -14.79
N SER A 254 1.43 24.27 -13.58
CA SER A 254 2.24 24.16 -12.36
C SER A 254 2.84 22.76 -12.21
N ASN A 255 3.88 22.63 -11.39
CA ASN A 255 4.41 21.33 -11.00
C ASN A 255 4.86 21.37 -9.53
N GLN A 256 4.00 21.93 -8.68
CA GLN A 256 4.27 22.13 -7.25
C GLN A 256 3.94 20.84 -6.48
N VAL A 257 4.91 20.29 -5.76
CA VAL A 257 4.67 19.18 -4.82
C VAL A 257 3.82 19.69 -3.66
N VAL A 258 2.70 19.04 -3.40
CA VAL A 258 1.75 19.38 -2.32
C VAL A 258 1.68 18.30 -1.24
N TYR A 259 2.27 17.14 -1.51
CA TYR A 259 2.41 16.02 -0.60
C TYR A 259 3.56 15.13 -1.08
N GLU A 260 4.36 14.65 -0.15
CA GLU A 260 5.38 13.63 -0.38
C GLU A 260 5.49 12.73 0.85
N ASP A 261 5.77 11.45 0.62
CA ASP A 261 5.94 10.46 1.69
C ASP A 261 6.74 9.26 1.17
N GLU A 262 7.48 8.61 2.05
CA GLU A 262 8.10 7.33 1.76
C GLU A 262 7.21 6.22 2.34
N LEU A 263 6.66 5.37 1.48
CA LEU A 263 5.87 4.23 1.89
C LEU A 263 6.79 3.02 2.05
N THR A 264 7.01 2.62 3.30
CA THR A 264 7.73 1.40 3.65
C THR A 264 6.75 0.23 3.85
N LEU A 265 7.29 -0.99 3.94
CA LEU A 265 6.48 -2.15 4.32
C LEU A 265 5.74 -1.94 5.66
N GLN A 266 6.31 -1.17 6.58
CA GLN A 266 5.72 -0.90 7.90
C GLN A 266 4.48 0.00 7.81
N ASP A 267 4.41 0.89 6.81
CA ASP A 267 3.26 1.78 6.58
C ASP A 267 2.08 1.05 5.94
N VAL A 268 2.34 -0.07 5.27
CA VAL A 268 1.35 -0.82 4.48
C VAL A 268 0.93 -2.13 5.17
N ALA A 269 1.85 -2.77 5.88
CA ALA A 269 1.62 -3.92 6.74
C ALA A 269 2.23 -3.62 8.11
N VAL A 270 1.38 -3.22 9.07
CA VAL A 270 1.78 -2.88 10.46
C VAL A 270 2.54 -4.04 11.15
N ASP A 271 2.41 -5.25 10.62
CA ASP A 271 3.10 -6.48 11.05
C ASP A 271 4.10 -7.00 9.99
N ALA A 272 4.72 -6.11 9.20
CA ALA A 272 5.65 -6.44 8.13
C ALA A 272 6.60 -7.56 8.55
N LEU A 273 6.46 -8.71 7.89
CA LEU A 273 7.28 -9.86 8.15
C LEU A 273 8.68 -9.57 7.67
N LEU A 274 9.66 -9.99 8.47
CA LEU A 274 11.09 -9.74 8.23
C LEU A 274 11.69 -10.53 7.06
N PHE A 275 10.84 -11.21 6.30
CA PHE A 275 11.20 -12.16 5.27
C PHE A 275 10.23 -11.98 4.11
N ASP A 276 10.74 -12.10 2.88
CA ASP A 276 9.97 -11.86 1.67
C ASP A 276 9.16 -13.09 1.29
N LYS A 277 9.62 -14.28 1.71
CA LYS A 277 8.96 -15.56 1.42
C LYS A 277 8.67 -16.37 2.67
N ALA A 278 7.53 -17.04 2.64
CA ALA A 278 7.15 -18.06 3.59
C ALA A 278 6.96 -19.39 2.88
N VAL A 279 7.19 -20.47 3.60
CA VAL A 279 6.84 -21.81 3.14
C VAL A 279 5.43 -22.15 3.60
N SER A 280 4.58 -22.61 2.68
CA SER A 280 3.26 -23.13 2.99
C SER A 280 3.31 -24.66 3.04
N PHE A 281 2.79 -25.19 4.14
CA PHE A 281 2.51 -26.60 4.30
C PHE A 281 1.01 -26.81 4.20
N THR A 282 0.63 -27.78 3.37
CA THR A 282 -0.69 -28.36 3.40
C THR A 282 -0.60 -29.79 3.90
N GLY A 283 -1.67 -30.27 4.51
CA GLY A 283 -1.73 -31.64 4.98
C GLY A 283 -3.06 -32.02 5.59
N ASN A 284 -3.19 -33.31 5.85
CA ASN A 284 -4.27 -33.90 6.61
C ASN A 284 -3.70 -34.68 7.81
N ASP A 285 -4.45 -35.66 8.29
CA ASP A 285 -4.15 -36.43 9.49
C ASP A 285 -2.98 -37.41 9.37
N THR A 286 -2.50 -37.72 8.16
CA THR A 286 -1.36 -38.63 7.94
C THR A 286 -0.37 -38.14 6.89
N MET A 287 -0.77 -37.18 6.06
CA MET A 287 -0.02 -36.79 4.86
C MET A 287 0.13 -35.27 4.79
N GLY A 288 1.30 -34.76 4.44
CA GLY A 288 1.54 -33.32 4.33
C GLY A 288 3.00 -32.91 4.21
N GLY A 289 3.21 -31.61 4.00
CA GLY A 289 4.50 -30.95 4.05
C GLY A 289 4.99 -30.70 5.48
N TYR A 290 6.29 -30.79 5.71
CA TYR A 290 6.93 -30.53 7.01
C TYR A 290 8.41 -30.18 6.87
N ALA A 291 9.01 -29.66 7.94
CA ALA A 291 10.44 -29.36 7.98
C ALA A 291 11.18 -30.27 8.98
N ASP A 292 12.33 -30.78 8.55
CA ASP A 292 13.26 -31.59 9.33
C ASP A 292 14.60 -30.84 9.43
N PRO A 293 14.87 -30.17 10.57
CA PRO A 293 16.13 -29.47 10.82
C PRO A 293 17.33 -30.41 10.98
N ASN A 294 17.11 -31.73 10.92
CA ASN A 294 18.14 -32.75 11.04
C ASN A 294 19.00 -32.58 12.29
N LEU A 295 18.34 -32.41 13.45
CA LEU A 295 19.01 -32.33 14.74
C LEU A 295 19.53 -33.72 15.12
N THR A 296 20.85 -33.87 15.14
CA THR A 296 21.54 -35.14 15.40
C THR A 296 21.95 -35.33 16.85
N ALA A 297 21.89 -34.27 17.66
CA ALA A 297 22.19 -34.29 19.09
C ALA A 297 21.00 -33.72 19.86
N GLY A 298 20.63 -34.39 20.95
CA GLY A 298 19.57 -33.90 21.83
C GLY A 298 19.94 -32.57 22.48
N LEU A 299 18.96 -31.68 22.64
CA LEU A 299 19.10 -30.37 23.27
C LEU A 299 18.51 -30.41 24.69
N PRO A 300 19.35 -30.47 25.75
CA PRO A 300 18.87 -30.45 27.14
C PRO A 300 18.31 -29.08 27.54
N THR A 301 18.79 -28.02 26.88
CA THR A 301 18.29 -26.64 26.97
C THR A 301 18.15 -26.09 25.57
N TRP A 302 17.06 -25.40 25.27
CA TRP A 302 16.77 -25.00 23.90
C TRP A 302 15.81 -23.82 23.81
N SER A 303 15.76 -23.21 22.63
CA SER A 303 14.69 -22.31 22.20
C SER A 303 14.34 -22.59 20.74
N VAL A 304 13.05 -22.73 20.43
CA VAL A 304 12.54 -22.83 19.06
C VAL A 304 11.57 -21.69 18.87
N GLU A 305 11.78 -20.91 17.81
CA GLU A 305 10.95 -19.76 17.49
C GLU A 305 10.67 -19.70 15.99
N MET A 306 9.46 -19.30 15.64
CA MET A 306 9.00 -19.24 14.26
C MET A 306 7.91 -18.21 14.09
N TRP A 307 7.82 -17.61 12.91
CA TRP A 307 6.59 -16.98 12.46
C TRP A 307 5.67 -18.03 11.86
N VAL A 308 4.39 -18.00 12.20
CA VAL A 308 3.39 -18.94 11.67
C VAL A 308 2.06 -18.24 11.41
N ASN A 309 1.40 -18.61 10.32
CA ASN A 309 0.01 -18.25 10.00
C ASN A 309 -0.76 -19.53 9.66
N LEU A 310 -1.69 -19.93 10.53
CA LEU A 310 -2.46 -21.16 10.34
C LEU A 310 -3.72 -20.91 9.52
N ASP A 311 -4.04 -21.82 8.60
CA ASP A 311 -5.22 -21.70 7.73
C ASP A 311 -6.54 -21.64 8.53
N GLN A 312 -7.51 -20.92 7.97
CA GLN A 312 -8.88 -20.83 8.50
C GLN A 312 -9.65 -22.14 8.30
N GLY A 313 -10.60 -22.44 9.19
CA GLY A 313 -11.62 -23.47 8.95
C GLY A 313 -11.34 -24.90 9.45
N ASN A 314 -10.36 -25.11 10.33
CA ASN A 314 -10.08 -26.45 10.89
C ASN A 314 -10.22 -26.47 12.43
N SER A 315 -11.10 -27.32 12.96
CA SER A 315 -11.24 -27.55 14.42
C SER A 315 -10.21 -28.55 14.98
N ASN A 316 -9.42 -29.19 14.10
CA ASN A 316 -8.35 -30.10 14.48
C ASN A 316 -7.15 -29.36 15.08
N LEU A 317 -6.22 -30.13 15.65
CA LEU A 317 -4.99 -29.72 16.33
C LEU A 317 -3.78 -29.85 15.39
N PRO A 318 -3.47 -28.84 14.54
CA PRO A 318 -2.22 -28.81 13.79
C PRO A 318 -1.02 -28.74 14.73
N TYR A 319 0.02 -29.51 14.41
CA TYR A 319 1.32 -29.38 15.07
C TYR A 319 2.06 -28.15 14.56
N LEU A 320 2.68 -27.42 15.48
CA LEU A 320 3.74 -26.46 15.16
C LEU A 320 5.08 -27.20 15.12
N TYR A 321 5.35 -28.03 16.13
CA TYR A 321 6.45 -28.99 16.11
C TYR A 321 6.19 -30.18 17.02
N ASP A 322 6.89 -31.28 16.76
CA ASP A 322 6.91 -32.50 17.55
C ASP A 322 8.30 -33.13 17.54
N ASP A 323 8.82 -33.46 18.71
CA ASP A 323 10.05 -34.23 18.90
C ASP A 323 9.75 -35.57 19.59
N GLY A 324 8.50 -36.00 19.68
CA GLY A 324 8.06 -37.19 20.42
C GLY A 324 8.11 -37.05 21.95
N THR A 325 8.98 -36.18 22.48
CA THR A 325 9.09 -35.83 23.90
C THR A 325 8.33 -34.55 24.23
N THR A 326 8.54 -33.50 23.43
CA THR A 326 7.83 -32.21 23.55
C THR A 326 7.12 -31.93 22.24
N ARG A 327 5.85 -31.55 22.33
CA ARG A 327 5.02 -31.22 21.17
C ARG A 327 4.15 -30.02 21.42
N MET A 328 4.07 -29.13 20.44
CA MET A 328 3.28 -27.91 20.50
C MET A 328 2.28 -27.88 19.35
N LEU A 329 1.03 -27.60 19.67
CA LEU A 329 -0.11 -27.60 18.76
C LEU A 329 -0.93 -26.33 18.97
N VAL A 330 -1.84 -26.06 18.03
CA VAL A 330 -2.87 -25.01 18.17
C VAL A 330 -4.25 -25.63 18.02
N ASP A 331 -5.20 -25.32 18.90
CA ASP A 331 -6.56 -25.88 18.80
C ASP A 331 -7.54 -25.00 18.00
N GLY A 332 -8.80 -25.44 17.92
CA GLY A 332 -9.86 -24.72 17.22
C GLY A 332 -10.25 -23.37 17.82
N LEU A 333 -9.85 -23.08 19.07
CA LEU A 333 -10.09 -21.80 19.75
C LEU A 333 -8.87 -20.87 19.68
N GLY A 334 -7.82 -21.24 18.94
CA GLY A 334 -6.57 -20.50 18.86
C GLY A 334 -5.76 -20.57 20.16
N ARG A 335 -5.89 -21.67 20.93
CA ARG A 335 -5.05 -21.91 22.11
C ARG A 335 -3.78 -22.66 21.72
N LEU A 336 -2.66 -22.29 22.30
CA LEU A 336 -1.45 -23.11 22.29
C LEU A 336 -1.64 -24.28 23.25
N VAL A 337 -1.38 -25.49 22.77
CA VAL A 337 -1.44 -26.73 23.52
C VAL A 337 -0.07 -27.39 23.48
N VAL A 338 0.51 -27.68 24.64
CA VAL A 338 1.82 -28.32 24.74
C VAL A 338 1.68 -29.62 25.52
N PHE A 339 2.26 -30.70 25.03
CA PHE A 339 2.35 -31.96 25.77
C PHE A 339 3.80 -32.34 25.98
N PHE A 340 4.05 -33.01 27.11
CA PHE A 340 5.35 -33.52 27.53
C PHE A 340 5.30 -35.02 27.79
N GLY A 341 6.42 -35.69 27.59
CA GLY A 341 6.64 -37.09 27.91
C GLY A 341 6.50 -38.04 26.71
N GLY A 342 7.26 -39.13 26.79
CA GLY A 342 7.36 -40.14 25.74
C GLY A 342 6.09 -41.01 25.60
N VAL A 343 6.13 -41.87 24.59
CA VAL A 343 5.00 -42.60 23.99
C VAL A 343 4.28 -43.61 24.91
N GLU A 344 4.81 -43.87 26.10
CA GLU A 344 4.38 -44.97 26.99
C GLU A 344 4.01 -44.51 28.42
N SER A 345 4.09 -43.21 28.72
CA SER A 345 3.81 -42.67 30.06
C SER A 345 2.80 -41.53 29.98
N GLY A 346 1.82 -41.53 30.88
CA GLY A 346 0.71 -40.57 30.91
C GLY A 346 1.18 -39.12 30.68
N HIS A 347 0.54 -38.42 29.75
CA HIS A 347 0.96 -37.09 29.34
C HIS A 347 0.62 -36.05 30.40
N THR A 348 1.57 -35.15 30.64
CA THR A 348 1.28 -33.86 31.23
C THR A 348 1.24 -32.83 30.11
N GLY A 349 0.45 -31.78 30.26
CA GLY A 349 0.40 -30.76 29.24
C GLY A 349 -0.05 -29.40 29.76
N LEU A 350 0.12 -28.41 28.90
CA LEU A 350 -0.18 -27.02 29.13
C LEU A 350 -1.14 -26.50 28.06
N TRP A 351 -1.95 -25.52 28.42
CA TRP A 351 -2.81 -24.81 27.50
C TRP A 351 -2.80 -23.31 27.77
N SER A 352 -2.84 -22.49 26.72
CA SER A 352 -2.95 -21.03 26.83
C SER A 352 -4.41 -20.58 26.91
N PRO A 353 -4.69 -19.32 27.30
CA PRO A 353 -5.98 -18.68 27.03
C PRO A 353 -6.39 -18.75 25.55
N ASN A 354 -7.69 -18.56 25.29
CA ASN A 354 -8.25 -18.51 23.94
C ASN A 354 -7.63 -17.37 23.12
N ASN A 355 -7.60 -17.56 21.80
CA ASN A 355 -7.21 -16.53 20.83
C ASN A 355 -5.76 -16.00 20.98
N VAL A 356 -4.87 -16.77 21.60
CA VAL A 356 -3.42 -16.45 21.65
C VAL A 356 -2.78 -16.65 20.27
N MET A 357 -3.23 -17.66 19.53
CA MET A 357 -2.84 -17.95 18.15
C MET A 357 -4.07 -17.95 17.24
N PRO A 358 -4.62 -16.77 16.88
CA PRO A 358 -5.73 -16.69 15.92
C PRO A 358 -5.31 -17.26 14.56
N ARG A 359 -6.27 -17.89 13.87
CA ARG A 359 -6.07 -18.43 12.50
C ARG A 359 -6.19 -17.33 11.45
N GLY A 360 -5.48 -17.48 10.35
CA GLY A 360 -5.42 -16.51 9.26
C GLY A 360 -4.62 -15.25 9.57
N VAL A 361 -3.87 -15.25 10.68
CA VAL A 361 -3.06 -14.11 11.15
C VAL A 361 -1.65 -14.61 11.44
N TRP A 362 -0.65 -13.83 11.02
CA TRP A 362 0.74 -14.12 11.38
C TRP A 362 0.98 -13.85 12.86
N LYS A 363 1.63 -14.82 13.51
CA LYS A 363 2.08 -14.71 14.88
C LYS A 363 3.50 -15.23 14.98
N HIS A 364 4.34 -14.50 15.71
CA HIS A 364 5.61 -15.05 16.17
C HIS A 364 5.34 -15.90 17.40
N VAL A 365 5.79 -17.15 17.40
CA VAL A 365 5.70 -18.04 18.57
C VAL A 365 7.07 -18.56 18.92
N ALA A 366 7.42 -18.49 20.20
CA ALA A 366 8.66 -19.05 20.73
C ALA A 366 8.38 -19.92 21.95
N ALA A 367 9.13 -21.02 22.07
CA ALA A 367 9.14 -21.87 23.26
C ALA A 367 10.58 -22.02 23.75
N THR A 368 10.77 -21.95 25.07
CA THR A 368 12.08 -22.11 25.70
C THR A 368 12.05 -23.09 26.85
N TYR A 369 13.16 -23.81 27.02
CA TYR A 369 13.35 -24.74 28.13
C TYR A 369 14.76 -24.60 28.70
N ASP A 370 14.84 -24.41 30.02
CA ASP A 370 16.09 -24.19 30.77
C ASP A 370 16.59 -25.43 31.53
N GLY A 371 16.03 -26.60 31.22
CA GLY A 371 16.32 -27.85 31.95
C GLY A 371 15.41 -28.06 33.17
N ALA A 372 14.65 -27.03 33.57
CA ALA A 372 13.69 -27.13 34.69
C ALA A 372 12.33 -26.47 34.40
N ASN A 373 12.29 -25.41 33.60
CA ASN A 373 11.12 -24.61 33.32
C ASN A 373 10.89 -24.48 31.82
N PHE A 374 9.63 -24.67 31.43
CA PHE A 374 9.13 -24.42 30.09
C PHE A 374 8.38 -23.09 30.04
N ARG A 375 8.66 -22.29 29.00
CA ARG A 375 8.04 -20.97 28.76
C ARG A 375 7.61 -20.86 27.31
N VAL A 376 6.53 -20.12 27.08
CA VAL A 376 5.98 -19.83 25.76
C VAL A 376 5.83 -18.32 25.61
N TYR A 377 6.09 -17.83 24.40
CA TYR A 377 6.00 -16.42 24.05
C TYR A 377 5.25 -16.28 22.73
N VAL A 378 4.43 -15.25 22.61
CA VAL A 378 3.76 -14.86 21.37
C VAL A 378 4.00 -13.38 21.12
N ASP A 379 4.44 -13.03 19.91
CA ASP A 379 4.79 -11.67 19.48
C ASP A 379 5.76 -10.96 20.44
N GLY A 380 6.72 -11.72 20.97
CA GLY A 380 7.73 -11.22 21.92
C GLY A 380 7.29 -11.23 23.38
N GLU A 381 6.01 -11.42 23.68
CA GLU A 381 5.46 -11.34 25.02
C GLU A 381 5.25 -12.72 25.66
N PRO A 382 5.51 -12.89 26.97
CA PRO A 382 5.32 -14.17 27.66
C PRO A 382 3.84 -14.55 27.76
N VAL A 383 3.53 -15.81 27.49
CA VAL A 383 2.18 -16.38 27.60
C VAL A 383 2.02 -17.13 28.92
N VAL A 384 0.95 -16.82 29.65
CA VAL A 384 0.54 -17.60 30.82
C VAL A 384 -0.08 -18.92 30.35
N MET A 385 0.44 -20.04 30.85
CA MET A 385 -0.03 -21.38 30.50
C MET A 385 -0.64 -22.07 31.73
N GLY A 386 -1.75 -22.78 31.55
CA GLY A 386 -2.42 -23.59 32.57
C GLY A 386 -2.18 -25.09 32.41
N ASP A 387 -2.14 -25.83 33.51
CA ASP A 387 -2.10 -27.31 33.49
C ASP A 387 -3.43 -27.92 32.98
N PHE A 388 -3.38 -29.05 32.26
CA PHE A 388 -4.61 -29.78 31.86
C PHE A 388 -5.37 -30.40 33.04
N HIS A 389 -4.67 -30.77 34.11
CA HIS A 389 -5.22 -31.50 35.26
C HIS A 389 -5.06 -30.72 36.58
N GLY A 390 -5.01 -29.38 36.51
CA GLY A 390 -4.89 -28.51 37.68
C GLY A 390 -5.32 -27.06 37.39
N ASN A 391 -5.36 -26.24 38.44
CA ASN A 391 -5.73 -24.81 38.36
C ASN A 391 -4.52 -23.87 38.37
N ASN A 392 -3.30 -24.39 38.18
CA ASN A 392 -2.09 -23.57 38.20
C ASN A 392 -1.88 -22.92 36.83
N GLN A 393 -1.88 -21.58 36.80
CA GLN A 393 -1.53 -20.79 35.64
C GLN A 393 -0.23 -20.02 35.88
N LYS A 394 0.79 -20.26 35.07
CA LYS A 394 2.13 -19.68 35.24
C LYS A 394 2.80 -19.38 33.90
N VAL A 395 3.64 -18.35 33.88
CA VAL A 395 4.53 -18.07 32.74
C VAL A 395 5.69 -19.06 32.68
N ALA A 396 6.31 -19.35 33.83
CA ALA A 396 7.35 -20.36 33.98
C ALA A 396 6.75 -21.64 34.59
N ASN A 397 6.69 -22.69 33.79
CA ASN A 397 6.07 -23.96 34.19
C ASN A 397 7.17 -24.98 34.49
N VAL A 398 7.25 -25.42 35.75
CA VAL A 398 8.20 -26.45 36.16
C VAL A 398 7.86 -27.74 35.43
N ARG A 399 8.82 -28.23 34.63
CA ARG A 399 8.69 -29.42 33.80
C ARG A 399 9.98 -30.21 33.83
N ASN A 400 9.86 -31.51 34.09
CA ASN A 400 10.96 -32.44 33.97
C ASN A 400 10.83 -33.19 32.63
N GLY A 401 11.92 -33.23 31.86
CA GLY A 401 11.96 -33.98 30.59
C GLY A 401 11.25 -33.29 29.42
N ALA A 402 11.30 -31.95 29.33
CA ALA A 402 10.87 -31.21 28.14
C ALA A 402 12.01 -30.98 27.13
N ASP A 403 13.09 -31.72 27.28
CA ASP A 403 14.27 -31.70 26.44
C ASP A 403 13.97 -32.28 25.05
N LEU A 404 14.60 -31.73 23.99
CA LEU A 404 14.45 -32.25 22.63
C LEU A 404 15.46 -33.39 22.45
N LYS A 405 15.00 -34.64 22.48
CA LYS A 405 15.84 -35.84 22.53
C LYS A 405 15.65 -36.78 21.35
N GLN A 406 14.67 -36.54 20.48
CA GLN A 406 14.42 -37.36 19.30
C GLN A 406 14.64 -36.55 18.02
N THR A 407 13.97 -36.97 16.94
CA THR A 407 13.93 -36.25 15.67
C THR A 407 12.85 -35.18 15.72
N LEU A 408 13.26 -33.92 15.85
CA LEU A 408 12.38 -32.76 15.77
C LEU A 408 11.77 -32.65 14.36
N GLN A 409 10.45 -32.54 14.29
CA GLN A 409 9.70 -32.26 13.07
C GLN A 409 8.89 -30.99 13.26
N ILE A 410 8.99 -30.05 12.31
CA ILE A 410 8.19 -28.83 12.29
C ILE A 410 6.98 -29.07 11.38
N GLY A 411 5.78 -28.90 11.91
CA GLY A 411 4.52 -29.06 11.19
C GLY A 411 4.00 -30.48 11.01
N HIS A 412 4.67 -31.50 11.57
CA HIS A 412 4.28 -32.91 11.42
C HIS A 412 4.42 -33.71 12.73
N PRO A 413 3.46 -34.61 13.03
CA PRO A 413 3.55 -35.52 14.17
C PRO A 413 4.56 -36.65 13.93
N THR A 414 5.50 -36.84 14.85
CA THR A 414 6.41 -38.00 14.85
C THR A 414 5.67 -39.32 15.01
N LYS A 415 4.52 -39.29 15.68
CA LYS A 415 3.56 -40.40 15.80
C LYS A 415 2.15 -39.84 15.81
N LYS A 416 1.20 -40.53 15.19
CA LYS A 416 -0.22 -40.15 15.24
C LYS A 416 -0.88 -40.57 16.55
N TRP A 417 -1.56 -39.62 17.21
CA TRP A 417 -2.18 -39.79 18.53
C TRP A 417 -3.70 -39.94 18.50
N ALA A 418 -4.38 -39.11 17.69
CA ALA A 418 -5.81 -39.21 17.44
C ALA A 418 -6.12 -38.67 16.05
N ALA A 419 -7.33 -38.92 15.55
CA ALA A 419 -7.77 -38.37 14.27
C ALA A 419 -7.80 -36.82 14.25
N THR A 420 -7.97 -36.20 15.41
CA THR A 420 -7.94 -34.74 15.58
C THR A 420 -6.54 -34.13 15.55
N HIS A 421 -5.48 -34.95 15.60
CA HIS A 421 -4.09 -34.49 15.56
C HIS A 421 -3.61 -34.57 14.10
N VAL A 422 -3.32 -33.43 13.51
CA VAL A 422 -3.12 -33.31 12.06
C VAL A 422 -1.85 -32.55 11.72
N ASN A 423 -1.37 -32.71 10.49
CA ASN A 423 -0.26 -31.91 9.99
C ASN A 423 -0.63 -30.43 9.96
N MET A 424 0.37 -29.57 10.04
CA MET A 424 0.17 -28.13 9.88
C MET A 424 -0.47 -27.85 8.52
N ASN A 425 -1.49 -27.01 8.53
CA ASN A 425 -2.04 -26.40 7.33
C ASN A 425 -1.95 -24.89 7.50
N GLY A 426 -1.07 -24.25 6.73
CA GLY A 426 -0.73 -22.85 6.90
C GLY A 426 0.64 -22.50 6.34
N ALA A 427 1.17 -21.36 6.79
CA ALA A 427 2.45 -20.81 6.40
C ALA A 427 3.41 -20.71 7.59
N LEU A 428 4.69 -20.94 7.31
CA LEU A 428 5.81 -20.81 8.21
C LEU A 428 6.80 -19.82 7.60
N GLY A 429 7.26 -18.90 8.42
CA GLY A 429 8.29 -17.93 8.06
C GLY A 429 9.30 -17.80 9.18
N LEU A 430 10.51 -17.35 8.85
CA LEU A 430 11.66 -17.21 9.77
C LEU A 430 11.68 -18.24 10.93
N LEU A 431 12.29 -19.40 10.69
CA LEU A 431 12.52 -20.40 11.73
C LEU A 431 13.90 -20.19 12.36
N ARG A 432 13.96 -20.16 13.70
CA ARG A 432 15.23 -20.19 14.46
C ARG A 432 15.21 -21.29 15.51
N ILE A 433 16.34 -21.98 15.64
CA ILE A 433 16.55 -23.00 16.68
C ILE A 433 17.83 -22.66 17.43
N TRP A 434 17.77 -22.73 18.76
CA TRP A 434 18.87 -22.43 19.66
C TRP A 434 19.17 -23.63 20.56
N ASN A 435 20.45 -23.87 20.84
CA ASN A 435 20.89 -24.85 21.85
C ASN A 435 21.04 -24.24 23.25
N LYS A 436 20.41 -23.08 23.46
CA LYS A 436 20.36 -22.35 24.72
C LYS A 436 18.95 -21.86 25.00
N THR A 437 18.66 -21.56 26.26
CA THR A 437 17.42 -20.89 26.66
C THR A 437 17.54 -19.40 26.43
N ARG A 438 16.70 -18.85 25.55
CA ARG A 438 16.59 -17.43 25.28
C ARG A 438 15.74 -16.77 26.38
N THR A 439 16.12 -15.56 26.79
CA THR A 439 15.37 -14.80 27.81
C THR A 439 14.15 -14.09 27.19
N ALA A 440 13.22 -13.64 28.04
CA ALA A 440 12.05 -12.88 27.58
C ALA A 440 12.47 -11.60 26.82
N ASN A 441 13.44 -10.85 27.34
CA ASN A 441 13.93 -9.63 26.70
C ASN A 441 14.59 -9.93 25.36
N GLN A 442 15.42 -10.97 25.29
CA GLN A 442 16.05 -11.41 24.05
C GLN A 442 15.02 -11.77 22.97
N ILE A 443 13.96 -12.49 23.33
CA ILE A 443 12.89 -12.82 22.39
C ILE A 443 12.12 -11.56 21.97
N LYS A 444 11.80 -10.68 22.93
CA LYS A 444 11.08 -9.43 22.66
C LYS A 444 11.85 -8.46 21.75
N GLU A 445 13.17 -8.40 21.89
CA GLU A 445 14.04 -7.56 21.08
C GLU A 445 14.26 -8.19 19.69
N ASP A 446 14.50 -9.49 19.62
CA ASP A 446 15.01 -10.13 18.39
C ASP A 446 13.91 -10.77 17.51
N TYR A 447 12.64 -10.87 17.96
CA TYR A 447 11.59 -11.51 17.15
C TYR A 447 11.23 -10.74 15.88
N LYS A 448 11.58 -9.45 15.86
CA LYS A 448 11.49 -8.51 14.73
C LYS A 448 12.84 -8.28 14.03
N ASP A 449 13.81 -9.19 14.19
CA ASP A 449 15.12 -9.08 13.55
C ASP A 449 15.54 -10.38 12.83
N VAL A 450 16.26 -10.22 11.71
CA VAL A 450 16.90 -11.29 10.94
C VAL A 450 18.40 -11.10 11.02
N PHE A 451 19.07 -12.06 11.64
CA PHE A 451 20.51 -11.91 11.85
C PHE A 451 21.29 -12.08 10.57
N SER A 452 22.29 -11.21 10.39
CA SER A 452 23.25 -11.23 9.28
C SER A 452 24.51 -12.06 9.60
N MET A 453 24.68 -12.49 10.85
CA MET A 453 25.80 -13.33 11.29
C MET A 453 25.41 -14.25 12.45
N THR A 454 26.17 -15.33 12.67
CA THR A 454 25.90 -16.31 13.72
C THR A 454 26.00 -15.71 15.12
N ALA A 455 24.92 -15.84 15.90
CA ALA A 455 24.89 -15.52 17.32
C ALA A 455 25.24 -16.73 18.19
N SER A 456 25.81 -16.50 19.38
CA SER A 456 26.16 -17.58 20.32
C SER A 456 24.94 -18.44 20.66
N GLY A 457 25.07 -19.75 20.42
CA GLY A 457 24.05 -20.76 20.67
C GLY A 457 22.94 -20.87 19.62
N LEU A 458 23.02 -20.13 18.52
CA LEU A 458 22.11 -20.28 17.37
C LEU A 458 22.53 -21.52 16.57
N VAL A 459 21.60 -22.45 16.38
CA VAL A 459 21.81 -23.71 15.63
C VAL A 459 21.52 -23.52 14.14
N GLY A 460 20.58 -22.63 13.81
CA GLY A 460 20.27 -22.24 12.43
C GLY A 460 19.13 -21.24 12.35
N GLN A 461 19.14 -20.46 11.26
CA GLN A 461 18.11 -19.50 10.89
C GLN A 461 17.69 -19.74 9.43
N TRP A 462 16.38 -19.84 9.19
CA TRP A 462 15.83 -20.05 7.86
C TRP A 462 14.73 -19.04 7.55
N THR A 463 15.00 -18.10 6.65
CA THR A 463 14.05 -17.08 6.16
C THR A 463 13.18 -17.55 5.00
N PHE A 464 13.48 -18.72 4.42
CA PHE A 464 12.76 -19.30 3.27
C PHE A 464 12.87 -18.54 1.94
N GLU A 465 13.85 -17.65 1.79
CA GLU A 465 14.07 -16.90 0.54
C GLU A 465 14.41 -17.79 -0.66
N ASN A 466 15.13 -18.88 -0.41
CA ASN A 466 15.51 -19.85 -1.43
C ASN A 466 14.36 -20.86 -1.64
N GLU A 467 13.81 -20.96 -2.85
CA GLU A 467 12.73 -21.91 -3.17
C GLU A 467 13.26 -23.33 -3.43
N THR A 468 13.91 -23.90 -2.42
CA THR A 468 14.49 -25.25 -2.46
C THR A 468 14.09 -26.05 -1.23
N VAL A 469 13.90 -27.36 -1.41
CA VAL A 469 13.56 -28.26 -0.30
C VAL A 469 14.74 -28.56 0.63
N ASN A 470 15.97 -28.22 0.25
CA ASN A 470 17.15 -28.36 1.11
C ASN A 470 17.70 -26.96 1.39
N LEU A 471 17.23 -26.34 2.47
CA LEU A 471 17.53 -24.95 2.80
C LEU A 471 18.82 -24.88 3.62
N PRO A 472 19.92 -24.34 3.08
CA PRO A 472 21.08 -24.03 3.90
C PRO A 472 20.71 -22.94 4.92
N ASP A 473 21.33 -22.99 6.08
CA ASP A 473 21.27 -21.92 7.07
C ASP A 473 21.73 -20.58 6.47
N ASN A 474 20.93 -19.52 6.68
CA ASN A 474 21.14 -18.20 6.08
C ASN A 474 22.41 -17.49 6.57
N ILE A 475 22.98 -17.90 7.71
CA ILE A 475 24.13 -17.24 8.34
C ILE A 475 25.41 -18.08 8.29
N GLY A 476 25.44 -19.15 7.48
CA GLY A 476 26.66 -19.91 7.18
C GLY A 476 27.06 -20.96 8.22
N GLY A 477 26.17 -21.36 9.14
CA GLY A 477 26.42 -22.38 10.18
C GLY A 477 26.45 -23.83 9.68
N GLY A 478 26.28 -24.08 8.37
CA GLY A 478 26.41 -25.40 7.75
C GLY A 478 25.24 -26.37 8.01
N ARG A 479 24.19 -25.97 8.73
CA ARG A 479 22.98 -26.78 8.93
C ARG A 479 22.06 -26.66 7.71
N VAL A 480 21.41 -27.77 7.35
CA VAL A 480 20.40 -27.82 6.27
C VAL A 480 19.05 -28.19 6.85
N LEU A 481 18.05 -27.33 6.65
CA LEU A 481 16.65 -27.61 6.92
C LEU A 481 16.06 -28.34 5.71
N ASN A 482 15.61 -29.57 5.92
CA ASN A 482 15.03 -30.40 4.86
C ASN A 482 13.52 -30.27 4.90
N LEU A 483 12.94 -29.68 3.87
CA LEU A 483 11.51 -29.66 3.66
C LEU A 483 11.11 -30.96 2.95
N ARG A 484 10.16 -31.69 3.53
CA ARG A 484 9.69 -32.97 3.01
C ARG A 484 8.18 -32.95 2.86
N SER A 485 7.69 -33.68 1.87
CA SER A 485 6.29 -34.07 1.80
C SER A 485 6.22 -35.58 1.61
N ASN A 486 5.38 -36.24 2.41
CA ASN A 486 5.16 -37.68 2.32
C ASN A 486 4.03 -38.04 1.33
N ASN A 487 3.43 -37.05 0.66
CA ASN A 487 2.42 -37.25 -0.39
C ASN A 487 2.42 -36.09 -1.42
N ASN A 488 2.49 -36.43 -2.70
CA ASN A 488 2.47 -35.48 -3.82
C ASN A 488 1.19 -34.61 -3.92
N GLN A 489 0.10 -34.99 -3.27
CA GLN A 489 -1.14 -34.20 -3.15
C GLN A 489 -0.97 -32.99 -2.22
N HIS A 490 0.04 -33.01 -1.36
CA HIS A 490 0.34 -31.95 -0.40
C HIS A 490 1.75 -31.38 -0.65
N PRO A 491 1.97 -30.72 -1.78
CA PRO A 491 3.28 -30.18 -2.12
C PRO A 491 3.63 -29.01 -1.19
N ILE A 492 4.91 -28.89 -0.89
CA ILE A 492 5.46 -27.70 -0.24
C ILE A 492 5.45 -26.55 -1.26
N ARG A 493 4.97 -25.38 -0.84
CA ARG A 493 4.90 -24.20 -1.69
C ARG A 493 5.65 -23.04 -1.06
N TRP A 494 6.28 -22.22 -1.87
CA TRP A 494 6.74 -20.91 -1.42
C TRP A 494 5.73 -19.89 -1.87
N ASN A 495 5.28 -19.10 -0.91
CA ASN A 495 4.44 -17.96 -1.16
C ASN A 495 5.16 -16.75 -0.59
N PRO A 496 5.07 -15.59 -1.23
CA PRO A 496 5.55 -14.39 -0.61
C PRO A 496 4.84 -14.14 0.73
N SER A 497 5.57 -13.64 1.72
CA SER A 497 5.09 -13.48 3.10
C SER A 497 3.89 -12.53 3.20
N TYR A 498 3.86 -11.52 2.33
CA TYR A 498 2.77 -10.55 2.21
C TYR A 498 1.46 -11.13 1.63
N ALA A 499 1.51 -12.27 0.91
CA ALA A 499 0.33 -12.91 0.31
C ALA A 499 -0.66 -13.44 1.37
N PHE A 500 -0.23 -13.43 2.63
CA PHE A 500 -0.98 -13.86 3.80
C PHE A 500 -1.50 -12.68 4.63
N PHE A 501 -1.35 -11.45 4.13
CA PHE A 501 -2.01 -10.25 4.64
C PHE A 501 -2.94 -9.67 3.58
N ASN A 502 -3.86 -8.80 3.99
CA ASN A 502 -4.62 -8.00 3.03
C ASN A 502 -3.66 -7.04 2.31
N GLY A 503 -3.30 -7.36 1.07
CA GLY A 503 -2.26 -6.65 0.33
C GLY A 503 -2.60 -5.25 -0.13
N LEU A 504 -3.89 -4.89 -0.20
CA LEU A 504 -4.34 -3.60 -0.73
C LEU A 504 -4.77 -2.65 0.40
N VAL A 505 -4.02 -1.55 0.55
CA VAL A 505 -4.32 -0.47 1.50
C VAL A 505 -4.88 0.72 0.74
N ASN A 506 -5.96 1.30 1.27
CA ASN A 506 -6.44 2.61 0.80
C ASN A 506 -5.80 3.69 1.66
N ILE A 507 -4.86 4.44 1.09
CA ILE A 507 -4.21 5.56 1.76
C ILE A 507 -5.05 6.81 1.51
N ARG A 508 -5.32 7.55 2.59
CA ARG A 508 -6.00 8.84 2.55
C ARG A 508 -5.09 9.91 3.14
N LYS A 509 -4.89 10.96 2.38
CA LYS A 509 -4.10 12.13 2.78
C LYS A 509 -4.88 13.38 2.39
N TRP A 510 -4.58 14.50 3.00
CA TRP A 510 -5.22 15.76 2.68
C TRP A 510 -4.18 16.87 2.80
N THR A 511 -4.42 17.97 2.09
CA THR A 511 -3.51 19.12 2.13
C THR A 511 -4.29 20.43 2.07
N TRP A 512 -3.65 21.49 2.54
CA TRP A 512 -4.11 22.86 2.35
C TRP A 512 -3.54 23.40 1.03
N LEU A 513 -4.36 24.14 0.30
CA LEU A 513 -3.91 24.94 -0.83
C LEU A 513 -3.35 26.26 -0.34
N ASN A 514 -2.44 26.85 -1.13
CA ASN A 514 -1.80 28.13 -0.78
C ASN A 514 -2.77 29.33 -0.79
N GLN A 515 -3.97 29.17 -1.36
CA GLN A 515 -5.02 30.18 -1.37
C GLN A 515 -6.41 29.54 -1.58
N PRO A 516 -7.50 30.23 -1.20
CA PRO A 516 -8.87 29.80 -1.50
C PRO A 516 -9.15 29.69 -2.99
N GLN A 517 -10.04 28.77 -3.34
CA GLN A 517 -10.50 28.52 -4.70
C GLN A 517 -11.89 29.11 -4.91
N ALA A 518 -12.06 29.82 -6.01
CA ALA A 518 -13.36 30.33 -6.40
C ALA A 518 -14.32 29.16 -6.70
N SER A 519 -15.61 29.37 -6.44
CA SER A 519 -16.63 28.38 -6.80
C SER A 519 -16.62 28.11 -8.30
N GLY A 520 -16.63 26.84 -8.69
CA GLY A 520 -16.51 26.42 -10.08
C GLY A 520 -15.07 26.16 -10.55
N THR A 521 -14.05 26.59 -9.80
CA THR A 521 -12.66 26.24 -10.11
C THR A 521 -12.47 24.74 -10.03
N THR A 522 -11.63 24.18 -10.89
CA THR A 522 -11.14 22.80 -10.78
C THR A 522 -9.63 22.82 -10.64
N ARG A 523 -9.07 21.80 -9.99
CA ARG A 523 -7.63 21.59 -9.87
C ARG A 523 -7.28 20.24 -10.48
N THR A 524 -6.09 20.12 -11.05
CA THR A 524 -5.59 18.85 -11.57
C THR A 524 -4.38 18.44 -10.76
N PHE A 525 -4.46 17.28 -10.12
CA PHE A 525 -3.36 16.70 -9.36
C PHE A 525 -2.84 15.46 -10.05
N ARG A 526 -1.55 15.20 -9.93
CA ARG A 526 -0.92 13.96 -10.36
C ARG A 526 -0.19 13.33 -9.21
N ILE A 527 -0.41 12.04 -9.02
CA ILE A 527 0.38 11.21 -8.12
C ILE A 527 1.45 10.48 -8.93
N ASN A 528 2.68 10.49 -8.43
CA ASN A 528 3.78 9.69 -8.95
C ASN A 528 4.29 8.78 -7.84
N MET A 529 4.66 7.57 -8.22
CA MET A 529 5.26 6.58 -7.33
C MET A 529 6.58 6.12 -7.90
N TYR A 530 7.64 6.20 -7.09
CA TYR A 530 9.00 5.88 -7.48
C TYR A 530 9.57 4.77 -6.62
N GLU A 531 10.43 3.94 -7.22
CA GLU A 531 11.28 3.02 -6.48
C GLU A 531 12.34 3.81 -5.71
N VAL A 532 12.39 3.60 -4.38
CA VAL A 532 13.40 4.23 -3.53
C VAL A 532 14.79 3.65 -3.87
N GLY A 533 15.78 4.53 -3.99
CA GLY A 533 17.16 4.19 -4.33
C GLY A 533 17.48 4.32 -5.82
N THR A 534 16.59 3.85 -6.72
CA THR A 534 16.81 3.94 -8.18
C THR A 534 16.13 5.17 -8.81
N GLY A 535 15.06 5.69 -8.19
CA GLY A 535 14.25 6.76 -8.75
C GLY A 535 13.40 6.34 -9.95
N LYS A 536 13.29 5.03 -10.22
CA LYS A 536 12.48 4.50 -11.33
C LYS A 536 11.00 4.78 -11.07
N LEU A 537 10.32 5.42 -12.02
CA LEU A 537 8.86 5.60 -11.96
C LEU A 537 8.17 4.24 -12.04
N ILE A 538 7.40 3.89 -11.00
CA ILE A 538 6.62 2.66 -10.90
C ILE A 538 5.23 2.88 -11.48
N SER A 539 4.58 3.98 -11.11
CA SER A 539 3.23 4.31 -11.60
C SER A 539 2.95 5.80 -11.48
N THR A 540 2.00 6.28 -12.27
CA THR A 540 1.50 7.64 -12.21
C THR A 540 0.02 7.65 -12.56
N ASN A 541 -0.73 8.56 -11.94
CA ASN A 541 -2.11 8.83 -12.32
C ASN A 541 -2.43 10.30 -12.11
N THR A 542 -3.31 10.85 -12.93
CA THR A 542 -3.77 12.24 -12.86
C THR A 542 -5.27 12.26 -12.60
N ASN A 543 -5.69 13.09 -11.65
CA ASN A 543 -7.08 13.32 -11.35
C ASN A 543 -7.37 14.82 -11.35
N THR A 544 -8.35 15.24 -12.16
CA THR A 544 -8.94 16.57 -12.04
C THR A 544 -10.09 16.49 -11.05
N THR A 545 -10.03 17.35 -10.04
CA THR A 545 -11.05 17.44 -9.00
C THR A 545 -12.42 17.73 -9.60
N GLY A 546 -13.48 17.40 -8.85
CA GLY A 546 -14.75 18.09 -9.02
C GLY A 546 -14.58 19.60 -8.87
N ALA A 547 -15.59 20.37 -9.31
CA ALA A 547 -15.59 21.81 -9.08
C ALA A 547 -15.56 22.09 -7.57
N PHE A 548 -14.64 22.97 -7.16
CA PHE A 548 -14.67 23.54 -5.83
C PHE A 548 -16.01 24.23 -5.66
N THR A 549 -16.71 23.85 -4.60
CA THR A 549 -17.96 24.47 -4.22
C THR A 549 -17.73 25.15 -2.88
N HIS A 550 -17.51 26.45 -2.92
CA HIS A 550 -17.73 27.29 -1.76
C HIS A 550 -19.22 27.67 -1.79
N PRO A 551 -19.97 27.40 -0.73
CA PRO A 551 -21.36 27.83 -0.60
C PRO A 551 -21.39 29.33 -0.64
N GLY A 552 -22.13 29.82 -1.65
CA GLY A 552 -22.24 31.19 -2.12
C GLY A 552 -21.44 32.21 -1.33
N ALA A 553 -20.52 32.88 -2.01
CA ALA A 553 -19.83 34.02 -1.44
C ALA A 553 -20.80 34.91 -0.62
N PRO A 554 -20.47 35.21 0.65
CA PRO A 554 -21.44 35.65 1.64
C PRO A 554 -22.27 36.81 1.13
N SER A 555 -23.56 36.85 1.45
CA SER A 555 -24.30 38.11 1.30
C SER A 555 -23.81 39.08 2.37
N PHE A 556 -23.61 40.33 1.98
CA PHE A 556 -23.23 41.41 2.87
C PHE A 556 -24.22 42.54 2.67
N SER A 557 -24.83 43.01 3.76
CA SER A 557 -25.79 44.10 3.73
C SER A 557 -25.39 45.21 4.69
N ALA A 558 -25.52 46.45 4.24
CA ALA A 558 -25.33 47.66 5.03
C ALA A 558 -26.66 48.42 5.11
N THR A 559 -27.35 48.32 6.25
CA THR A 559 -28.69 48.87 6.44
C THR A 559 -28.65 50.09 7.36
N PRO A 560 -28.80 51.33 6.84
CA PRO A 560 -28.89 52.52 7.67
C PRO A 560 -30.17 52.46 8.52
N GLN A 561 -30.06 52.92 9.76
CA GLN A 561 -31.17 52.90 10.73
C GLN A 561 -31.69 54.32 10.98
N SER A 562 -32.97 54.42 11.34
CA SER A 562 -33.61 55.66 11.79
C SER A 562 -33.32 55.96 13.26
N GLY A 563 -33.35 57.23 13.62
CA GLY A 563 -33.14 57.72 14.98
C GLY A 563 -31.67 57.98 15.36
N PRO A 564 -31.44 58.74 16.45
CA PRO A 564 -30.11 59.12 16.90
C PRO A 564 -29.45 58.02 17.75
N PRO A 565 -28.11 57.88 17.72
CA PRO A 565 -27.17 58.50 16.76
C PRO A 565 -27.20 57.81 15.39
N TYR A 566 -26.61 58.42 14.35
CA TYR A 566 -26.46 57.77 13.04
C TYR A 566 -25.87 56.37 13.20
N ARG A 567 -26.54 55.38 12.59
CA ARG A 567 -26.21 53.96 12.75
C ARG A 567 -26.41 53.21 11.44
N VAL A 568 -25.45 52.34 11.10
CA VAL A 568 -25.54 51.41 9.98
C VAL A 568 -25.31 50.00 10.51
N ASP A 569 -26.32 49.14 10.30
CA ASP A 569 -26.22 47.72 10.64
C ASP A 569 -25.63 46.92 9.49
N LEU A 570 -24.55 46.23 9.81
CA LEU A 570 -23.83 45.36 8.91
C LEU A 570 -24.18 43.92 9.25
N SER A 571 -24.52 43.13 8.24
CA SER A 571 -24.83 41.71 8.39
C SER A 571 -24.14 40.92 7.28
N LEU A 572 -23.44 39.85 7.67
CA LEU A 572 -22.71 38.96 6.77
C LEU A 572 -23.16 37.51 6.98
N THR A 573 -23.74 36.88 5.95
CA THR A 573 -24.21 35.48 6.02
C THR A 573 -24.40 34.84 4.63
N PRO A 574 -24.19 33.51 4.48
CA PRO A 574 -23.50 32.61 5.42
C PRO A 574 -21.98 32.83 5.38
N THR A 575 -21.29 32.66 6.51
CA THR A 575 -19.83 32.78 6.58
C THR A 575 -19.13 31.42 6.57
N SER A 576 -17.92 31.39 6.01
CA SER A 576 -17.09 30.18 6.00
C SER A 576 -16.50 29.94 7.39
N THR A 577 -16.60 28.70 7.88
CA THR A 577 -15.87 28.26 9.08
C THR A 577 -14.37 28.04 8.82
N ARG A 578 -13.92 28.15 7.57
CA ARG A 578 -12.49 28.13 7.20
C ARG A 578 -11.89 29.51 7.12
N ALA A 579 -12.67 30.59 7.08
CA ALA A 579 -12.10 31.92 7.25
C ALA A 579 -11.84 32.14 8.75
N ASP A 580 -10.64 32.53 9.14
CA ASP A 580 -10.33 32.88 10.54
C ASP A 580 -11.06 34.17 10.97
N ALA A 581 -11.24 35.07 10.01
CA ALA A 581 -11.92 36.35 10.23
C ALA A 581 -12.42 37.00 8.93
N TYR A 582 -13.24 38.03 9.08
CA TYR A 582 -13.64 38.97 8.05
C TYR A 582 -13.28 40.40 8.49
N LEU A 583 -12.40 41.06 7.74
CA LEU A 583 -12.08 42.47 7.92
C LEU A 583 -13.23 43.31 7.38
N ILE A 584 -13.78 44.19 8.22
CA ILE A 584 -14.84 45.12 7.81
C ILE A 584 -14.21 46.50 7.63
N ILE A 585 -14.10 46.92 6.37
CA ILE A 585 -13.51 48.20 5.97
C ILE A 585 -14.64 49.13 5.53
N ARG A 586 -14.66 50.34 6.06
CA ARG A 586 -15.53 51.43 5.61
C ARG A 586 -14.74 52.44 4.81
N THR A 587 -15.28 52.85 3.68
CA THR A 587 -14.72 53.86 2.78
C THR A 587 -15.66 55.06 2.68
N ALA A 588 -15.14 56.27 2.87
CA ALA A 588 -15.84 57.54 2.70
C ALA A 588 -14.97 58.50 1.87
N GLY A 589 -15.38 58.79 0.63
CA GLY A 589 -14.50 59.48 -0.32
C GLY A 589 -13.19 58.71 -0.52
N ASN A 590 -12.05 59.34 -0.20
CA ASN A 590 -10.72 58.73 -0.33
C ASN A 590 -10.19 58.11 0.98
N GLN A 591 -11.00 58.08 2.05
CA GLN A 591 -10.58 57.58 3.35
C GLN A 591 -11.11 56.16 3.56
N GLU A 592 -10.21 55.19 3.79
CA GLU A 592 -10.55 53.84 4.22
C GLU A 592 -10.21 53.64 5.70
N LYS A 593 -11.08 52.95 6.45
CA LYS A 593 -10.89 52.62 7.86
C LYS A 593 -11.35 51.19 8.14
N LEU A 594 -10.48 50.37 8.73
CA LEU A 594 -10.88 49.11 9.34
C LEU A 594 -11.72 49.43 10.60
N ILE A 595 -13.01 49.12 10.56
CA ILE A 595 -13.94 49.45 11.65
C ILE A 595 -14.13 48.28 12.61
N THR A 596 -13.98 47.05 12.14
CA THR A 596 -14.01 45.84 12.98
C THR A 596 -13.43 44.62 12.26
N THR A 597 -13.20 43.56 13.02
CA THR A 597 -12.87 42.22 12.53
C THR A 597 -13.89 41.24 13.09
N LEU A 598 -14.72 40.66 12.22
CA LEU A 598 -15.73 39.69 12.61
C LEU A 598 -15.17 38.28 12.49
N LYS A 599 -15.28 37.50 13.57
CA LYS A 599 -14.82 36.10 13.58
C LYS A 599 -16.02 35.17 13.49
N PRO A 600 -16.03 34.20 12.57
CA PRO A 600 -16.96 33.09 12.64
C PRO A 600 -16.84 32.36 13.98
N ASP A 601 -17.95 31.81 14.46
CA ASP A 601 -17.95 30.95 15.63
C ASP A 601 -17.07 29.71 15.36
N GLU A 602 -16.26 29.32 16.34
CA GLU A 602 -15.56 28.03 16.27
C GLU A 602 -16.62 26.92 16.29
N VAL A 603 -16.86 26.30 15.14
CA VAL A 603 -17.70 25.12 15.06
C VAL A 603 -16.85 23.91 15.44
N PRO A 604 -17.13 23.21 16.57
CA PRO A 604 -16.38 22.04 16.94
C PRO A 604 -16.40 21.02 15.80
N PRO A 605 -15.28 20.35 15.49
CA PRO A 605 -15.26 19.34 14.45
C PRO A 605 -16.27 18.23 14.78
N ALA A 606 -16.95 17.69 13.77
CA ALA A 606 -17.99 16.67 13.97
C ALA A 606 -17.45 15.39 14.64
N GLN A 607 -16.14 15.19 14.59
CA GLN A 607 -15.38 14.28 15.44
C GLN A 607 -14.18 15.02 16.03
N PRO A 608 -13.83 14.81 17.31
CA PRO A 608 -12.61 15.35 17.89
C PRO A 608 -11.40 14.97 17.04
N GLY A 609 -10.68 15.96 16.50
CA GLY A 609 -9.46 15.74 15.72
C GLY A 609 -9.65 15.52 14.21
N ASP A 610 -10.86 15.65 13.65
CA ASP A 610 -11.05 15.64 12.20
C ASP A 610 -11.21 17.07 11.64
N PRO A 611 -10.12 17.70 11.14
CA PRO A 611 -10.18 19.04 10.58
C PRO A 611 -10.90 19.09 9.22
N ARG A 612 -11.44 17.99 8.67
CA ARG A 612 -12.00 17.93 7.31
C ARG A 612 -13.47 18.37 7.19
N THR A 613 -14.23 18.44 8.30
CA THR A 613 -15.67 18.75 8.20
C THR A 613 -15.92 20.23 7.93
N TYR A 614 -16.01 20.59 6.65
CA TYR A 614 -16.37 21.92 6.20
C TYR A 614 -17.83 22.27 6.53
N ARG A 615 -18.06 23.45 7.12
CA ARG A 615 -19.39 23.95 7.50
C ARG A 615 -19.55 25.45 7.24
N PHE A 616 -20.80 25.89 7.22
CA PHE A 616 -21.17 27.31 7.25
C PHE A 616 -21.69 27.67 8.61
N GLN A 617 -21.40 28.89 9.01
CA GLN A 617 -22.22 29.56 9.98
C GLN A 617 -23.35 30.27 9.22
N THR A 618 -24.58 29.78 9.41
CA THR A 618 -25.80 30.40 8.86
C THR A 618 -26.29 31.55 9.73
N THR A 619 -25.86 31.59 11.00
CA THR A 619 -26.09 32.71 11.90
C THR A 619 -25.32 33.93 11.37
N PRO A 620 -25.97 35.06 11.09
CA PRO A 620 -25.27 36.21 10.55
C PRO A 620 -24.23 36.75 11.53
N LEU A 621 -23.03 37.05 11.03
CA LEU A 621 -22.09 37.89 11.74
C LEU A 621 -22.58 39.33 11.59
N THR A 622 -22.85 39.99 12.72
CA THR A 622 -23.41 41.34 12.74
C THR A 622 -22.44 42.32 13.40
N PHE A 623 -22.42 43.54 12.88
CA PHE A 623 -21.73 44.67 13.48
C PHE A 623 -22.55 45.92 13.27
N THR A 624 -22.46 46.85 14.20
CA THR A 624 -23.09 48.14 14.07
C THR A 624 -22.02 49.22 14.02
N ASP A 625 -21.92 49.89 12.88
CA ASP A 625 -21.17 51.13 12.79
C ASP A 625 -22.04 52.28 13.30
N THR A 626 -21.51 53.04 14.24
CA THR A 626 -22.27 54.09 14.95
C THR A 626 -21.46 55.38 14.96
N TYR A 627 -22.13 56.51 14.81
CA TYR A 627 -21.51 57.80 15.07
C TYR A 627 -21.04 57.90 16.52
N ALA A 628 -19.80 58.35 16.72
CA ALA A 628 -19.25 58.67 18.01
C ALA A 628 -19.03 60.18 18.14
N TYR A 629 -19.50 60.72 19.27
CA TYR A 629 -19.41 62.15 19.53
C TYR A 629 -17.96 62.65 19.52
N GLY A 630 -17.69 63.69 18.72
CA GLY A 630 -16.38 64.33 18.64
C GLY A 630 -15.34 63.58 17.81
N ASP A 631 -15.71 62.44 17.22
CA ASP A 631 -14.84 61.67 16.32
C ASP A 631 -15.31 61.81 14.87
N THR A 632 -14.64 62.72 14.13
CA THR A 632 -14.89 62.95 12.69
C THR A 632 -14.52 61.75 11.82
N THR A 633 -13.88 60.73 12.40
CA THR A 633 -13.56 59.45 11.75
C THR A 633 -14.65 58.39 11.98
N THR A 634 -15.83 58.76 12.47
CA THR A 634 -17.06 57.91 12.52
C THR A 634 -18.12 58.41 11.53
N LEU A 635 -19.33 57.83 11.56
CA LEU A 635 -20.44 58.21 10.67
C LEU A 635 -20.79 59.69 10.77
N GLN A 636 -20.95 60.38 9.65
CA GLN A 636 -21.29 61.80 9.58
C GLN A 636 -22.55 61.95 8.72
N GLY A 637 -23.45 62.86 9.09
CA GLY A 637 -24.64 63.16 8.29
C GLY A 637 -24.30 63.45 6.84
N GLY A 638 -25.14 62.96 5.93
CA GLY A 638 -25.01 63.21 4.48
C GLY A 638 -23.88 62.51 3.74
N VAL A 639 -23.13 61.64 4.39
CA VAL A 639 -22.03 60.92 3.74
C VAL A 639 -22.50 59.58 3.16
N ASN A 640 -22.06 59.30 1.93
CA ASN A 640 -22.17 57.99 1.31
C ASN A 640 -20.98 57.12 1.75
N TYR A 641 -21.29 55.99 2.37
CA TYR A 641 -20.31 55.01 2.82
C TYR A 641 -20.37 53.77 1.95
N SER A 642 -19.20 53.25 1.57
CA SER A 642 -19.06 51.90 1.03
C SER A 642 -18.44 51.02 2.11
N TYR A 643 -19.01 49.84 2.33
CA TYR A 643 -18.49 48.85 3.26
C TYR A 643 -17.99 47.64 2.49
N ARG A 644 -16.89 47.05 2.95
CA ARG A 644 -16.33 45.81 2.41
C ARG A 644 -16.05 44.83 3.53
N ALA A 645 -16.52 43.60 3.37
CA ALA A 645 -16.16 42.46 4.19
C ALA A 645 -15.17 41.58 3.43
N ILE A 646 -13.96 41.40 3.96
CA ILE A 646 -12.86 40.67 3.30
C ILE A 646 -12.44 39.48 4.17
N PRO A 647 -12.58 38.22 3.69
CA PRO A 647 -12.14 37.06 4.45
C PRO A 647 -10.61 36.99 4.57
N VAL A 648 -10.15 36.50 5.73
CA VAL A 648 -8.74 36.31 6.07
C VAL A 648 -8.50 34.88 6.51
N TYR A 649 -7.38 34.31 6.05
CA TYR A 649 -6.92 32.96 6.35
C TYR A 649 -5.51 33.02 6.94
N ASN A 650 -5.41 32.84 8.26
CA ASN A 650 -4.20 32.97 9.07
C ASN A 650 -3.43 31.64 9.21
N PHE A 651 -4.09 30.50 9.01
CA PHE A 651 -3.45 29.18 9.05
C PHE A 651 -2.67 28.83 7.78
N LEU A 652 -2.81 29.63 6.72
CA LEU A 652 -1.99 29.48 5.52
C LEU A 652 -0.53 29.91 5.83
N PRO A 653 0.47 29.42 5.07
CA PRO A 653 1.89 29.72 5.31
C PRO A 653 2.23 31.22 5.41
N SER A 654 1.37 32.07 4.87
CA SER A 654 1.33 33.51 5.08
C SER A 654 -0.13 33.94 5.24
N GLU A 655 -0.40 34.93 6.11
CA GLU A 655 -1.72 35.57 6.21
C GLU A 655 -2.23 35.92 4.81
N TYR A 656 -3.37 35.33 4.43
CA TYR A 656 -3.97 35.54 3.12
C TYR A 656 -5.25 36.35 3.27
N VAL A 657 -5.22 37.59 2.79
CA VAL A 657 -6.39 38.46 2.71
C VAL A 657 -7.01 38.30 1.33
N ASP A 658 -8.14 37.63 1.23
CA ASP A 658 -8.79 37.34 -0.05
C ASP A 658 -9.67 38.53 -0.49
N ALA A 659 -9.01 39.56 -1.01
CA ALA A 659 -9.69 40.74 -1.55
C ALA A 659 -10.62 40.42 -2.74
N THR A 660 -10.44 39.29 -3.42
CA THR A 660 -11.26 38.88 -4.56
C THR A 660 -12.60 38.28 -4.13
N ALA A 661 -12.63 37.67 -2.95
CA ALA A 661 -13.85 37.21 -2.29
C ALA A 661 -14.55 38.31 -1.48
N ALA A 662 -14.04 39.54 -1.50
CA ALA A 662 -14.62 40.66 -0.76
C ALA A 662 -16.06 40.93 -1.19
N ARG A 663 -16.93 41.19 -0.21
CA ARG A 663 -18.34 41.53 -0.43
C ARG A 663 -18.58 42.95 0.01
N SER A 664 -19.32 43.70 -0.78
CA SER A 664 -19.53 45.12 -0.53
C SER A 664 -20.98 45.50 -0.63
N ASP A 665 -21.36 46.46 0.20
CA ASP A 665 -22.64 47.16 0.12
C ASP A 665 -22.44 48.62 0.50
N ALA A 666 -23.35 49.49 0.10
CA ALA A 666 -23.27 50.92 0.36
C ALA A 666 -24.45 51.38 1.20
N ALA A 667 -24.20 52.30 2.12
CA ALA A 667 -25.23 52.96 2.90
C ALA A 667 -24.95 54.46 2.99
N SER A 668 -26.02 55.24 2.95
CA SER A 668 -25.96 56.69 3.11
C SER A 668 -26.61 57.07 4.43
N THR A 669 -25.91 57.89 5.20
CA THR A 669 -26.51 58.56 6.36
C THR A 669 -27.28 59.77 5.89
N LEU A 670 -28.40 60.04 6.54
CA LEU A 670 -29.30 61.13 6.17
C LEU A 670 -28.62 62.50 6.33
N ASP A 671 -28.66 63.35 5.29
CA ASP A 671 -28.44 64.80 5.41
C ASP A 671 -29.80 65.48 5.28
N MET A 672 -30.08 66.43 6.17
CA MET A 672 -31.33 67.20 6.13
C MET A 672 -31.08 68.70 6.23
N MET A 673 -29.82 69.16 6.10
CA MET A 673 -29.52 70.58 5.96
C MET A 673 -30.09 71.07 4.61
N THR A 674 -30.97 72.07 4.66
CA THR A 674 -31.65 72.60 3.48
C THR A 674 -31.00 73.88 2.97
N SER A 675 -30.42 74.69 3.86
CA SER A 675 -29.88 75.99 3.51
C SER A 675 -28.77 76.42 4.48
N VAL A 676 -27.73 77.07 3.94
CA VAL A 676 -26.75 77.86 4.70
C VAL A 676 -26.71 79.23 4.07
N THR A 677 -27.44 80.18 4.65
CA THR A 677 -27.67 81.50 4.06
C THR A 677 -26.92 82.58 4.85
N PRO A 678 -25.85 83.17 4.29
CA PRO A 678 -25.17 84.30 4.91
C PRO A 678 -26.03 85.57 4.84
N GLN A 679 -26.06 86.33 5.94
CA GLN A 679 -26.71 87.64 6.05
C GLN A 679 -25.69 88.69 6.53
N ALA A 680 -26.10 89.96 6.63
CA ALA A 680 -25.21 91.08 6.96
C ALA A 680 -24.52 90.95 8.33
N ASP A 681 -25.15 90.30 9.31
CA ASP A 681 -24.67 90.18 10.69
C ASP A 681 -24.71 88.76 11.27
N ARG A 682 -25.08 87.75 10.46
CA ARG A 682 -25.28 86.36 10.90
C ARG A 682 -25.24 85.36 9.73
N VAL A 683 -25.17 84.08 10.05
CA VAL A 683 -25.43 82.97 9.12
C VAL A 683 -26.65 82.19 9.62
N LEU A 684 -27.62 81.97 8.73
CA LEU A 684 -28.75 81.08 8.98
C LEU A 684 -28.42 79.68 8.47
N VAL A 685 -28.62 78.67 9.32
CA VAL A 685 -28.50 77.26 8.96
C VAL A 685 -29.87 76.63 9.15
N ASP A 686 -30.50 76.18 8.06
CA ASP A 686 -31.85 75.62 8.04
C ASP A 686 -31.82 74.12 7.77
N TRP A 687 -32.80 73.37 8.28
CA TRP A 687 -32.95 71.94 8.03
C TRP A 687 -34.42 71.51 7.89
N ASP A 688 -34.65 70.33 7.31
CA ASP A 688 -36.00 69.78 7.12
C ASP A 688 -36.51 69.06 8.37
N GLU A 689 -37.33 69.76 9.15
CA GLU A 689 -37.97 69.24 10.37
C GLU A 689 -38.87 68.02 10.09
N THR A 690 -39.57 68.02 8.97
CA THR A 690 -40.56 66.97 8.64
C THR A 690 -39.84 65.68 8.28
N ALA A 691 -38.75 65.78 7.51
CA ALA A 691 -37.92 64.64 7.15
C ALA A 691 -37.16 64.07 8.35
N LEU A 692 -36.62 64.92 9.24
CA LEU A 692 -35.97 64.48 10.47
C LEU A 692 -36.94 63.76 11.42
N ALA A 693 -38.15 64.30 11.61
CA ALA A 693 -39.20 63.66 12.39
C ALA A 693 -39.63 62.32 11.76
N GLY A 694 -39.80 62.27 10.44
CA GLY A 694 -40.10 61.05 9.70
C GLY A 694 -39.03 59.98 9.82
N ALA A 695 -37.75 60.39 9.93
CA ALA A 695 -36.61 59.53 10.19
C ALA A 695 -36.26 59.35 11.67
N GLN A 696 -37.17 59.76 12.58
CA GLN A 696 -37.08 59.59 14.04
C GLN A 696 -35.91 60.31 14.73
N TYR A 697 -35.31 61.32 14.10
CA TYR A 697 -34.28 62.16 14.73
C TYR A 697 -34.93 63.26 15.58
N ASP A 698 -34.52 63.34 16.85
CA ASP A 698 -35.08 64.29 17.84
C ASP A 698 -34.23 65.56 18.02
N SER A 699 -33.01 65.57 17.47
CA SER A 699 -32.03 66.62 17.68
C SER A 699 -31.12 66.81 16.46
N VAL A 700 -30.67 68.04 16.25
CA VAL A 700 -29.72 68.47 15.22
C VAL A 700 -28.53 69.12 15.90
N ARG A 701 -27.33 68.70 15.49
CA ARG A 701 -26.07 69.33 15.89
C ARG A 701 -25.62 70.22 14.73
N VAL A 702 -25.32 71.48 15.04
CA VAL A 702 -24.77 72.42 14.05
C VAL A 702 -23.30 72.62 14.33
N GLU A 703 -22.47 72.37 13.34
CA GLU A 703 -21.02 72.60 13.38
C GLU A 703 -20.58 73.67 12.40
N ARG A 704 -19.47 74.34 12.73
CA ARG A 704 -18.75 75.24 11.83
C ARG A 704 -17.27 74.90 11.86
N ASN A 705 -16.70 74.57 10.70
CA ASN A 705 -15.31 74.13 10.55
C ASN A 705 -14.93 73.00 11.52
N GLY A 706 -15.87 72.09 11.81
CA GLY A 706 -15.70 70.98 12.76
C GLY A 706 -15.83 71.36 14.24
N GLN A 707 -16.06 72.63 14.58
CA GLN A 707 -16.39 73.06 15.93
C GLN A 707 -17.89 73.03 16.15
N MET A 708 -18.34 72.37 17.23
CA MET A 708 -19.75 72.36 17.62
C MET A 708 -20.20 73.76 18.06
N LEU A 709 -21.29 74.26 17.47
CA LEU A 709 -21.92 75.52 17.86
C LEU A 709 -23.11 75.29 18.78
N ALA A 710 -23.98 74.35 18.43
CA ALA A 710 -25.21 74.06 19.18
C ALA A 710 -25.69 72.62 18.95
N ILE A 711 -26.48 72.12 19.91
CA ILE A 711 -27.37 70.96 19.75
C ILE A 711 -28.78 71.45 20.06
N LEU A 712 -29.70 71.26 19.13
CA LEU A 712 -31.05 71.81 19.17
C LEU A 712 -32.06 70.70 18.92
N PRO A 713 -33.29 70.77 19.46
CA PRO A 713 -34.37 69.88 19.04
C PRO A 713 -34.58 69.98 17.52
N SER A 714 -34.79 68.85 16.85
CA SER A 714 -34.97 68.80 15.40
C SER A 714 -36.16 69.64 14.91
N ALA A 715 -37.17 69.84 15.76
CA ALA A 715 -38.33 70.70 15.50
C ALA A 715 -38.05 72.22 15.50
N VAL A 716 -36.82 72.68 15.78
CA VAL A 716 -36.50 74.11 15.74
C VAL A 716 -36.32 74.63 14.31
N GLY A 717 -35.97 73.75 13.36
CA GLY A 717 -35.87 74.05 11.92
C GLY A 717 -34.73 74.94 11.46
N SER A 718 -34.14 75.73 12.36
CA SER A 718 -33.08 76.67 12.01
C SER A 718 -32.17 77.02 13.20
N TYR A 719 -30.93 77.43 12.90
CA TYR A 719 -29.99 77.99 13.85
C TYR A 719 -29.36 79.28 13.29
N GLN A 720 -29.12 80.25 14.19
CA GLN A 720 -28.48 81.51 13.85
C GLN A 720 -27.09 81.56 14.47
N ASP A 721 -26.06 81.64 13.64
CA ASP A 721 -24.69 81.89 14.07
C ASP A 721 -24.38 83.39 13.91
N SER A 722 -24.13 84.11 15.02
CA SER A 722 -23.82 85.55 15.04
C SER A 722 -22.40 85.89 14.52
N LEU A 723 -21.91 85.12 13.55
CA LEU A 723 -20.59 85.29 12.96
C LEU A 723 -20.54 86.52 12.05
N MET A 724 -19.61 87.45 12.33
CA MET A 724 -19.26 88.50 11.38
C MET A 724 -18.41 87.94 10.24
N LEU A 725 -18.91 88.06 9.02
CA LEU A 725 -18.30 87.50 7.80
C LEU A 725 -17.12 88.38 7.34
N TYR A 726 -15.89 88.05 7.74
CA TYR A 726 -14.65 88.74 7.31
C TYR A 726 -14.06 88.20 5.99
N GLY A 727 -14.88 87.66 5.08
CA GLY A 727 -14.41 87.14 3.78
C GLY A 727 -13.62 85.83 3.84
N LEU A 728 -13.62 85.12 4.98
CA LEU A 728 -13.07 83.76 5.09
C LEU A 728 -14.15 82.71 4.77
N PRO A 729 -13.81 81.59 4.09
CA PRO A 729 -14.74 80.50 3.89
C PRO A 729 -14.98 79.73 5.20
N TYR A 730 -16.25 79.40 5.46
CA TYR A 730 -16.68 78.55 6.58
C TYR A 730 -17.53 77.41 6.05
N THR A 731 -17.33 76.21 6.58
CA THR A 731 -18.11 75.02 6.27
C THR A 731 -19.04 74.71 7.42
N TYR A 732 -20.35 74.66 7.16
CA TYR A 732 -21.35 74.21 8.11
C TYR A 732 -21.73 72.75 7.85
N ARG A 733 -22.06 72.03 8.91
CA ARG A 733 -22.53 70.64 8.91
C ARG A 733 -23.58 70.42 9.97
#